data_AF-A0A7C1JQB5-F1
#
_entry.id   AF-A0A7C1JQB5-F1
#
_cell.length_a   1.000
_cell.length_b   1.000
_cell.length_c   1.000
_cell.angle_alpha   90.00
_cell.angle_beta   90.00
_cell.angle_gamma   90.00
#
_symmetry.space_group_name_H-M   'P 1'
#
loop_
_entity.id
_entity.type
_entity.pdbx_description
1 polymer ?
#
loop_
_entity_poly.entity_id
_entity_poly.type
_entity_poly.pdbx_seq_one_letter_code
_entity_poly.pdbx_strand_id
1 'polypeptide(L)'
;MARASQRTGLRCLSAEGDQLLLNGQPFMVRGILSWGWNPDRIAPAYTVQEAREEMRRVRALGFNTIKLCLFVPNQAYYDAADEEGMLLWQEWPMWLPEVTPELRAIAPAEYTELTRLTRHHPSVALYTLGCELNRKVDAELLARLDEAVRAQVSGALICDNSGSGESYGGLDFDLADFTDYHPYCELHYFEPLLDNWRRDWRRPRPWILGEFCDSDTFRDPTEVGRAMGGRPWWRTSGNPVTTWRPEARAMVEAEERLAQAFPGGAPDELTRISYAQSLAIRKYTLEALRRREGIGGYVITGLRDTPIATSGIFDDLGRAKWSPEDLLPVNGDAVLTLDVPRRRQWSHGGDRPVRLDPHNHWAGGAARWHVILSVTGEELPATGELRWALLERGGVQLVAGSGRVSAAIAPGAPREVGVIDCQLPQFDRPVELRLEVTVSGGGLAVSNSWPVWVYPPLTPPPPGLGVFDPGGLLDGCGDWLERAGRVERTAPSAFALVLATAWSDALQSYLAAGGHVLLLQQSEGLLPIQRCPFWREAINLFADHPVWQVFPQRGYTDLQFFGLAGDAAFTGDIDRALPDLRSVRPLLRRLDARLFLISDYLLEMEVGRGILLACTLRLQGGMGAQPFGWQRNVAGAALLHTLLNYLLNRRC
;
A
#
# COMPACT_ATOMS: atom_id res chain seq x y z
N MET A 1 -50.29 29.85 -9.48
CA MET A 1 -49.92 28.48 -9.05
C MET A 1 -48.41 28.37 -9.11
N ALA A 2 -47.76 27.92 -8.03
CA ALA A 2 -46.35 27.57 -8.10
C ALA A 2 -46.21 26.18 -8.76
N ARG A 3 -45.27 26.04 -9.70
CA ARG A 3 -44.92 24.78 -10.35
C ARG A 3 -43.45 24.49 -10.05
N ALA A 4 -43.15 23.30 -9.54
CA ALA A 4 -41.79 22.78 -9.42
C ALA A 4 -41.61 21.58 -10.37
N SER A 5 -40.38 21.37 -10.82
CA SER A 5 -40.00 20.23 -11.66
C SER A 5 -38.64 19.73 -11.19
N GLN A 6 -38.45 18.41 -11.15
CA GLN A 6 -37.22 17.78 -10.71
C GLN A 6 -36.96 16.55 -11.57
N ARG A 7 -35.71 16.38 -12.01
CA ARG A 7 -35.27 15.15 -12.67
C ARG A 7 -34.95 14.12 -11.59
N THR A 8 -35.31 12.86 -11.83
CA THR A 8 -35.11 11.77 -10.89
C THR A 8 -34.84 10.46 -11.63
N GLY A 9 -34.39 9.44 -10.93
CA GLY A 9 -34.16 8.10 -11.46
C GLY A 9 -34.60 7.04 -10.46
N LEU A 10 -35.09 5.91 -10.95
CA LEU A 10 -35.51 4.79 -10.12
C LEU A 10 -34.33 3.83 -9.95
N ARG A 11 -33.80 3.74 -8.73
CA ARG A 11 -32.73 2.81 -8.38
C ARG A 11 -32.79 2.43 -6.91
N CYS A 12 -32.19 1.30 -6.57
CA CYS A 12 -32.03 0.84 -5.19
C CYS A 12 -30.63 0.25 -5.01
N LEU A 13 -29.84 0.81 -4.08
CA LEU A 13 -28.65 0.15 -3.54
C LEU A 13 -29.06 -0.52 -2.23
N SER A 14 -28.84 -1.82 -2.11
CA SER A 14 -29.25 -2.62 -0.96
C SER A 14 -28.19 -3.64 -0.57
N ALA A 15 -28.30 -4.16 0.65
CA ALA A 15 -27.45 -5.24 1.14
C ALA A 15 -28.32 -6.47 1.47
N GLU A 16 -27.89 -7.64 1.00
CA GLU A 16 -28.46 -8.94 1.35
C GLU A 16 -27.38 -9.81 1.98
N GLY A 17 -27.37 -9.89 3.31
CA GLY A 17 -26.23 -10.45 4.03
C GLY A 17 -24.97 -9.65 3.72
N ASP A 18 -23.91 -10.31 3.27
CA ASP A 18 -22.64 -9.70 2.91
C ASP A 18 -22.56 -9.22 1.44
N GLN A 19 -23.61 -9.45 0.65
CA GLN A 19 -23.65 -9.08 -0.75
C GLN A 19 -24.23 -7.68 -0.94
N LEU A 20 -23.52 -6.84 -1.70
CA LEU A 20 -24.00 -5.54 -2.14
C LEU A 20 -24.73 -5.70 -3.49
N LEU A 21 -25.91 -5.09 -3.59
CA LEU A 21 -26.77 -5.18 -4.77
C LEU A 21 -27.14 -3.78 -5.28
N LEU A 22 -27.07 -3.58 -6.60
CA LEU A 22 -27.64 -2.43 -7.30
C LEU A 22 -28.79 -2.94 -8.17
N ASN A 23 -30.01 -2.50 -7.87
CA ASN A 23 -31.25 -2.95 -8.52
C ASN A 23 -31.43 -4.48 -8.48
N GLY A 24 -31.04 -5.11 -7.37
CA GLY A 24 -31.12 -6.56 -7.19
C GLY A 24 -30.03 -7.37 -7.92
N GLN A 25 -29.06 -6.71 -8.56
CA GLN A 25 -27.92 -7.37 -9.20
C GLN A 25 -26.64 -7.16 -8.39
N PRO A 26 -25.73 -8.16 -8.33
CA PRO A 26 -24.44 -8.02 -7.64
C PRO A 26 -23.70 -6.76 -8.08
N PHE A 27 -23.21 -5.99 -7.12
CA PHE A 27 -22.49 -4.76 -7.38
C PHE A 27 -21.27 -4.66 -6.46
N MET A 28 -20.21 -4.02 -6.96
CA MET A 28 -19.07 -3.65 -6.13
C MET A 28 -18.76 -2.18 -6.31
N VAL A 29 -18.68 -1.46 -5.20
CA VAL A 29 -18.18 -0.09 -5.19
C VAL A 29 -16.69 -0.12 -5.54
N ARG A 30 -16.33 0.52 -6.65
CA ARG A 30 -14.96 0.83 -7.03
C ARG A 30 -14.86 2.35 -7.02
N GLY A 31 -14.64 2.84 -5.81
CA GLY A 31 -14.70 4.24 -5.47
C GLY A 31 -13.37 4.96 -5.59
N ILE A 32 -13.43 6.25 -5.88
CA ILE A 32 -12.31 7.19 -5.77
C ILE A 32 -12.69 8.33 -4.82
N LEU A 33 -11.81 8.68 -3.89
CA LEU A 33 -12.06 9.74 -2.94
C LEU A 33 -11.75 11.12 -3.53
N SER A 34 -12.69 12.05 -3.44
CA SER A 34 -12.47 13.48 -3.70
C SER A 34 -12.58 14.26 -2.40
N TRP A 35 -11.65 15.18 -2.16
CA TRP A 35 -11.73 16.20 -1.09
C TRP A 35 -12.24 17.55 -1.62
N GLY A 36 -12.70 17.62 -2.88
CA GLY A 36 -13.11 18.87 -3.51
C GLY A 36 -11.96 19.87 -3.74
N TRP A 37 -10.70 19.38 -3.71
CA TRP A 37 -9.52 20.21 -3.87
C TRP A 37 -9.35 20.70 -5.31
N ASN A 38 -9.36 22.02 -5.49
CA ASN A 38 -9.00 22.68 -6.73
C ASN A 38 -8.03 23.85 -6.43
N PRO A 39 -6.79 23.83 -6.96
CA PRO A 39 -5.83 24.89 -6.68
C PRO A 39 -6.23 26.25 -7.26
N ASP A 40 -7.10 26.27 -8.28
CA ASP A 40 -7.57 27.50 -8.95
C ASP A 40 -8.80 28.11 -8.26
N ARG A 41 -9.51 27.32 -7.43
CA ARG A 41 -10.75 27.73 -6.76
C ARG A 41 -10.78 27.24 -5.32
N ILE A 42 -10.93 28.15 -4.36
CA ILE A 42 -11.01 27.83 -2.91
C ILE A 42 -12.39 27.28 -2.52
N ALA A 43 -13.34 27.19 -3.46
CA ALA A 43 -14.69 26.65 -3.25
C ALA A 43 -14.98 25.49 -4.23
N PRO A 44 -15.78 24.47 -3.83
CA PRO A 44 -16.13 23.32 -4.66
C PRO A 44 -17.22 23.67 -5.69
N ALA A 45 -16.94 24.67 -6.52
CA ALA A 45 -17.82 25.16 -7.57
C ALA A 45 -17.40 24.59 -8.93
N TYR A 46 -18.25 23.73 -9.48
CA TYR A 46 -18.06 23.04 -10.75
C TYR A 46 -19.03 23.55 -11.81
N THR A 47 -18.58 23.61 -13.05
CA THR A 47 -19.47 23.55 -14.20
C THR A 47 -19.88 22.10 -14.47
N VAL A 48 -21.03 21.88 -15.11
CA VAL A 48 -21.49 20.53 -15.50
C VAL A 48 -20.44 19.84 -16.38
N GLN A 49 -19.76 20.59 -17.25
CA GLN A 49 -18.76 20.03 -18.16
C GLN A 49 -17.49 19.59 -17.42
N GLU A 50 -16.99 20.38 -16.47
CA GLU A 50 -15.85 20.00 -15.62
C GLU A 50 -16.14 18.72 -14.84
N ALA A 51 -17.31 18.64 -14.19
CA ALA A 51 -17.73 17.45 -13.45
C ALA A 51 -17.86 16.22 -14.36
N ARG A 52 -18.46 16.39 -15.54
CA ARG A 52 -18.61 15.33 -16.55
C ARG A 52 -17.26 14.79 -17.03
N GLU A 53 -16.31 15.68 -17.32
CA GLU A 53 -14.97 15.29 -17.76
C GLU A 53 -14.22 14.51 -16.67
N GLU A 54 -14.29 14.96 -15.42
CA GLU A 54 -13.73 14.24 -14.27
C GLU A 54 -14.31 12.83 -14.15
N MET A 55 -15.64 12.68 -14.20
CA MET A 55 -16.33 11.40 -14.10
C MET A 55 -15.98 10.44 -15.24
N ARG A 56 -15.85 10.94 -16.47
CA ARG A 56 -15.45 10.12 -17.62
C ARG A 56 -14.01 9.62 -17.49
N ARG A 57 -13.12 10.48 -16.99
CA ARG A 57 -11.71 10.13 -16.78
C ARG A 57 -11.55 9.06 -15.71
N VAL A 58 -12.21 9.19 -14.56
CA VAL A 58 -12.12 8.14 -13.51
C VAL A 58 -12.78 6.84 -13.96
N ARG A 59 -13.89 6.91 -14.71
CA ARG A 59 -14.54 5.70 -15.25
C ARG A 59 -13.64 4.93 -16.22
N ALA A 60 -12.88 5.64 -17.06
CA ALA A 60 -11.91 5.00 -17.95
C ALA A 60 -10.82 4.21 -17.19
N LEU A 61 -10.63 4.48 -15.89
CA LEU A 61 -9.70 3.79 -14.99
C LEU A 61 -10.39 2.70 -14.13
N GLY A 62 -11.66 2.37 -14.42
CA GLY A 62 -12.43 1.31 -13.75
C GLY A 62 -13.31 1.76 -12.58
N PHE A 63 -13.27 3.05 -12.20
CA PHE A 63 -14.10 3.57 -11.12
C PHE A 63 -15.57 3.72 -11.51
N ASN A 64 -16.47 3.41 -10.57
CA ASN A 64 -17.92 3.53 -10.74
C ASN A 64 -18.60 4.37 -9.65
N THR A 65 -17.83 4.82 -8.65
CA THR A 65 -18.29 5.67 -7.55
C THR A 65 -17.27 6.77 -7.26
N ILE A 66 -17.74 7.96 -6.88
CA ILE A 66 -16.91 9.03 -6.30
C ILE A 66 -17.39 9.30 -4.88
N LYS A 67 -16.48 9.21 -3.90
CA LYS A 67 -16.75 9.62 -2.51
C LYS A 67 -16.44 11.11 -2.37
N LEU A 68 -17.46 11.90 -2.02
CA LEU A 68 -17.36 13.32 -1.74
C LEU A 68 -17.03 13.49 -0.25
N CYS A 69 -15.75 13.34 0.09
CA CYS A 69 -15.25 13.29 1.46
C CYS A 69 -15.24 14.69 2.08
N LEU A 70 -16.06 14.90 3.10
CA LEU A 70 -16.12 16.12 3.92
C LEU A 70 -16.46 17.41 3.16
N PHE A 71 -17.09 17.32 1.98
CA PHE A 71 -17.51 18.50 1.23
C PHE A 71 -18.80 18.26 0.43
N VAL A 72 -19.49 19.35 0.12
CA VAL A 72 -20.75 19.35 -0.66
C VAL A 72 -20.54 20.24 -1.89
N PRO A 73 -20.45 19.67 -3.11
CA PRO A 73 -20.34 20.48 -4.33
C PRO A 73 -21.64 21.20 -4.66
N ASN A 74 -21.61 22.10 -5.64
CA ASN A 74 -22.82 22.68 -6.21
C ASN A 74 -23.61 21.64 -7.05
N GLN A 75 -24.90 21.91 -7.28
CA GLN A 75 -25.85 21.00 -7.96
C GLN A 75 -25.38 20.50 -9.34
N ALA A 76 -24.57 21.29 -10.05
CA ALA A 76 -23.99 20.91 -11.34
C ALA A 76 -23.19 19.59 -11.30
N TYR A 77 -22.53 19.29 -10.16
CA TYR A 77 -21.78 18.04 -10.00
C TYR A 77 -22.73 16.84 -9.89
N TYR A 78 -23.80 16.95 -9.09
CA TYR A 78 -24.79 15.89 -8.96
C TYR A 78 -25.58 15.67 -10.26
N ASP A 79 -25.95 16.76 -10.96
CA ASP A 79 -26.61 16.67 -12.26
C ASP A 79 -25.76 15.94 -13.30
N ALA A 80 -24.44 16.20 -13.30
CA ALA A 80 -23.50 15.49 -14.16
C ALA A 80 -23.40 14.00 -13.77
N ALA A 81 -23.35 13.70 -12.47
CA ALA A 81 -23.28 12.32 -11.98
C ALA A 81 -24.51 11.50 -12.37
N ASP A 82 -25.70 12.09 -12.28
CA ASP A 82 -26.96 11.47 -12.69
C ASP A 82 -26.96 11.10 -14.18
N GLU A 83 -26.51 12.02 -15.04
CA GLU A 83 -26.49 11.82 -16.50
C GLU A 83 -25.40 10.84 -16.93
N GLU A 84 -24.24 10.92 -16.30
CA GLU A 84 -23.12 10.06 -16.62
C GLU A 84 -23.29 8.67 -15.98
N GLY A 85 -24.18 8.47 -15.01
CA GLY A 85 -24.31 7.20 -14.30
C GLY A 85 -23.10 6.88 -13.42
N MET A 86 -22.53 7.91 -12.77
CA MET A 86 -21.50 7.76 -11.75
C MET A 86 -22.17 7.77 -10.39
N LEU A 87 -21.96 6.74 -9.56
CA LEU A 87 -22.50 6.79 -8.20
C LEU A 87 -21.73 7.80 -7.34
N LEU A 88 -22.43 8.45 -6.43
CA LEU A 88 -21.86 9.34 -5.44
C LEU A 88 -22.06 8.75 -4.05
N TRP A 89 -20.98 8.75 -3.28
CA TRP A 89 -21.03 8.58 -1.83
C TRP A 89 -20.85 9.95 -1.21
N GLN A 90 -21.91 10.48 -0.62
CA GLN A 90 -21.88 11.80 0.01
C GLN A 90 -21.50 11.68 1.50
N GLU A 91 -20.37 12.24 1.88
CA GLU A 91 -19.97 12.35 3.29
C GLU A 91 -20.24 13.76 3.81
N TRP A 92 -20.90 13.86 4.96
CA TRP A 92 -21.16 15.16 5.57
C TRP A 92 -19.89 15.75 6.19
N PRO A 93 -19.76 17.10 6.23
CA PRO A 93 -18.52 17.79 6.58
C PRO A 93 -18.24 17.79 8.10
N MET A 94 -18.13 16.60 8.70
CA MET A 94 -17.82 16.40 10.11
C MET A 94 -16.62 15.46 10.26
N TRP A 95 -15.48 16.03 10.66
CA TRP A 95 -14.25 15.29 10.93
C TRP A 95 -13.69 15.69 12.28
N LEU A 96 -13.56 14.72 13.19
CA LEU A 96 -12.99 14.89 14.54
C LEU A 96 -13.41 16.21 15.24
N PRO A 97 -14.71 16.55 15.30
CA PRO A 97 -15.15 17.87 15.73
C PRO A 97 -14.89 18.11 17.22
N GLU A 98 -14.84 19.39 17.61
CA GLU A 98 -15.19 19.78 18.97
C GLU A 98 -16.72 19.85 19.08
N VAL A 99 -17.31 19.06 19.99
CA VAL A 99 -18.77 18.98 20.15
C VAL A 99 -19.23 20.02 21.17
N THR A 100 -19.59 21.20 20.69
CA THR A 100 -20.15 22.29 21.49
C THR A 100 -21.68 22.16 21.64
N PRO A 101 -22.31 22.84 22.62
CA PRO A 101 -23.77 22.90 22.72
C PRO A 101 -24.44 23.44 21.44
N GLU A 102 -23.77 24.39 20.77
CA GLU A 102 -24.24 24.98 19.51
C GLU A 102 -24.21 23.95 18.37
N LEU A 103 -23.10 23.23 18.19
CA LEU A 103 -23.00 22.15 17.19
C LEU A 103 -24.09 21.09 17.42
N ARG A 104 -24.29 20.67 18.67
CA ARG A 104 -25.33 19.67 19.02
C ARG A 104 -26.75 20.16 18.71
N ALA A 105 -26.99 21.47 18.77
CA ALA A 105 -28.28 22.06 18.45
C ALA A 105 -28.50 22.19 16.94
N ILE A 106 -27.47 22.61 16.20
CA ILE A 106 -27.58 22.96 14.76
C ILE A 106 -27.41 21.75 13.85
N ALA A 107 -26.48 20.83 14.15
CA ALA A 107 -26.07 19.78 13.20
C ALA A 107 -27.23 18.92 12.66
N PRO A 108 -28.22 18.46 13.46
CA PRO A 108 -29.34 17.69 12.92
C PRO A 108 -30.21 18.47 11.91
N ALA A 109 -30.41 19.76 12.14
CA ALA A 109 -31.16 20.62 11.22
C ALA A 109 -30.35 20.86 9.92
N GLU A 110 -29.04 21.07 10.04
CA GLU A 110 -28.16 21.22 8.89
C GLU A 110 -28.10 19.94 8.03
N TYR A 111 -28.01 18.77 8.67
CA TYR A 111 -28.03 17.46 7.99
C TYR A 111 -29.36 17.25 7.27
N THR A 112 -30.46 17.72 7.87
CA THR A 112 -31.78 17.67 7.24
C THR A 112 -31.80 18.47 5.93
N GLU A 113 -31.28 19.70 5.93
CA GLU A 113 -31.22 20.56 4.74
C GLU A 113 -30.23 20.05 3.69
N LEU A 114 -29.04 19.61 4.08
CA LEU A 114 -28.06 19.02 3.16
C LEU A 114 -28.61 17.76 2.48
N THR A 115 -29.32 16.91 3.23
CA THR A 115 -29.97 15.73 2.66
C THR A 115 -31.06 16.13 1.67
N ARG A 116 -31.85 17.18 1.96
CA ARG A 116 -32.85 17.71 1.01
C ARG A 116 -32.24 18.16 -0.31
N LEU A 117 -31.02 18.71 -0.29
CA LEU A 117 -30.30 19.15 -1.50
C LEU A 117 -29.80 17.99 -2.36
N THR A 118 -29.63 16.78 -1.80
CA THR A 118 -28.95 15.67 -2.48
C THR A 118 -29.86 14.47 -2.77
N ARG A 119 -30.84 14.18 -1.91
CA ARG A 119 -31.64 12.94 -1.92
C ARG A 119 -32.41 12.63 -3.21
N HIS A 120 -32.60 13.62 -4.07
CA HIS A 120 -33.38 13.48 -5.30
C HIS A 120 -32.52 13.03 -6.49
N HIS A 121 -31.19 13.13 -6.36
CA HIS A 121 -30.23 12.69 -7.35
C HIS A 121 -30.06 11.18 -7.28
N PRO A 122 -30.46 10.40 -8.30
CA PRO A 122 -30.30 8.95 -8.30
C PRO A 122 -28.84 8.50 -8.18
N SER A 123 -27.87 9.35 -8.54
CA SER A 123 -26.44 9.07 -8.36
C SER A 123 -26.02 8.96 -6.90
N VAL A 124 -26.65 9.68 -5.97
CA VAL A 124 -26.26 9.66 -4.54
C VAL A 124 -26.77 8.39 -3.88
N ALA A 125 -25.89 7.41 -3.71
CA ALA A 125 -26.22 6.04 -3.34
C ALA A 125 -25.75 5.61 -1.96
N LEU A 126 -24.73 6.29 -1.43
CA LEU A 126 -24.22 6.08 -0.08
C LEU A 126 -24.13 7.42 0.65
N TYR A 127 -24.37 7.38 1.95
CA TYR A 127 -24.20 8.53 2.84
C TYR A 127 -23.29 8.16 4.01
N THR A 128 -22.38 9.06 4.39
CA THR A 128 -21.69 8.99 5.70
C THR A 128 -21.97 10.23 6.53
N LEU A 129 -22.25 10.01 7.82
CA LEU A 129 -22.59 11.10 8.73
C LEU A 129 -21.37 11.86 9.26
N GLY A 130 -20.19 11.27 9.16
CA GLY A 130 -18.92 11.90 9.49
C GLY A 130 -17.77 10.96 9.22
N CYS A 131 -16.56 11.46 9.39
CA CYS A 131 -15.32 10.75 9.12
C CYS A 131 -14.50 10.65 10.42
N GLU A 132 -14.07 9.44 10.75
CA GLU A 132 -13.12 9.15 11.84
C GLU A 132 -13.57 9.70 13.20
N LEU A 133 -14.89 9.71 13.46
CA LEU A 133 -15.45 10.25 14.69
C LEU A 133 -14.99 9.43 15.91
N ASN A 134 -14.58 10.14 16.96
CA ASN A 134 -14.18 9.54 18.24
C ASN A 134 -15.23 9.81 19.33
N ARG A 135 -14.92 9.45 20.59
CA ARG A 135 -15.81 9.59 21.76
C ARG A 135 -16.37 11.00 22.02
N LYS A 136 -15.86 12.05 21.35
CA LYS A 136 -16.44 13.39 21.45
C LYS A 136 -17.87 13.44 20.88
N VAL A 137 -18.15 12.66 19.83
CA VAL A 137 -19.51 12.49 19.31
C VAL A 137 -20.13 11.30 20.03
N ASP A 138 -21.09 11.58 20.91
CA ASP A 138 -21.78 10.55 21.68
C ASP A 138 -22.90 9.87 20.88
N ALA A 139 -23.39 8.75 21.42
CA ALA A 139 -24.45 7.95 20.84
C ALA A 139 -25.74 8.74 20.60
N GLU A 140 -26.08 9.69 21.50
CA GLU A 140 -27.30 10.49 21.36
C GLU A 140 -27.22 11.44 20.16
N LEU A 141 -26.11 12.17 20.03
CA LEU A 141 -25.92 13.04 18.87
C LEU A 141 -25.88 12.22 17.58
N LEU A 142 -25.11 11.14 17.55
CA LEU A 142 -24.98 10.32 16.34
C LEU A 142 -26.32 9.71 15.90
N ALA A 143 -27.14 9.22 16.84
CA ALA A 143 -28.48 8.72 16.54
C ALA A 143 -29.40 9.82 15.97
N ARG A 144 -29.33 11.05 16.50
CA ARG A 144 -30.10 12.19 15.96
C ARG A 144 -29.66 12.56 14.54
N LEU A 145 -28.36 12.47 14.24
CA LEU A 145 -27.85 12.70 12.88
C LEU A 145 -28.29 11.58 11.92
N ASP A 146 -28.26 10.32 12.36
CA ASP A 146 -28.73 9.18 11.57
C ASP A 146 -30.21 9.31 11.24
N GLU A 147 -31.04 9.59 12.24
CA GLU A 147 -32.48 9.79 12.07
C GLU A 147 -32.79 10.91 11.06
N ALA A 148 -32.07 12.05 11.16
CA ALA A 148 -32.25 13.19 10.26
C ALA A 148 -32.01 12.84 8.78
N VAL A 149 -31.05 11.97 8.49
CA VAL A 149 -30.76 11.51 7.11
C VAL A 149 -31.71 10.39 6.71
N ARG A 150 -31.84 9.35 7.54
CA ARG A 150 -32.62 8.14 7.26
C ARG A 150 -34.11 8.41 7.05
N ALA A 151 -34.66 9.43 7.70
CA ALA A 151 -36.06 9.85 7.50
C ALA A 151 -36.36 10.39 6.10
N GLN A 152 -35.33 10.72 5.30
CA GLN A 152 -35.49 11.41 4.02
C GLN A 152 -34.98 10.61 2.81
N VAL A 153 -34.19 9.56 3.03
CA VAL A 153 -33.55 8.79 1.95
C VAL A 153 -34.16 7.39 1.85
N SER A 154 -34.25 6.89 0.63
CA SER A 154 -34.70 5.52 0.36
C SER A 154 -33.87 4.94 -0.77
N GLY A 155 -33.65 3.61 -0.75
CA GLY A 155 -32.81 2.93 -1.73
C GLY A 155 -31.33 3.34 -1.67
N ALA A 156 -30.84 3.89 -0.56
CA ALA A 156 -29.45 4.24 -0.31
C ALA A 156 -28.95 3.57 0.97
N LEU A 157 -27.64 3.37 1.10
CA LEU A 157 -27.01 2.87 2.33
C LEU A 157 -26.41 4.01 3.14
N ILE A 158 -26.51 3.92 4.46
CA ILE A 158 -26.01 4.92 5.40
C ILE A 158 -24.96 4.29 6.31
N CYS A 159 -23.85 4.99 6.51
CA CYS A 159 -22.87 4.68 7.54
C CYS A 159 -22.76 5.89 8.49
N ASP A 160 -22.86 5.63 9.78
CA ASP A 160 -22.80 6.66 10.81
C ASP A 160 -21.40 7.24 10.99
N ASN A 161 -20.35 6.45 10.74
CA ASN A 161 -18.97 6.91 10.87
C ASN A 161 -18.03 6.21 9.88
N SER A 162 -17.60 6.95 8.85
CA SER A 162 -16.58 6.46 7.92
C SER A 162 -15.28 6.17 8.67
N GLY A 163 -14.72 4.97 8.48
CA GLY A 163 -13.52 4.52 9.20
C GLY A 163 -13.78 3.85 10.56
N SER A 164 -15.04 3.77 11.00
CA SER A 164 -15.51 3.14 12.24
C SER A 164 -15.16 3.85 13.55
N GLY A 165 -16.15 3.96 14.44
CA GLY A 165 -15.95 4.47 15.79
C GLY A 165 -14.98 3.62 16.60
N GLU A 166 -15.03 2.29 16.46
CA GLU A 166 -14.18 1.34 17.19
C GLU A 166 -12.69 1.62 16.94
N SER A 167 -12.32 1.95 15.70
CA SER A 167 -10.92 2.19 15.31
C SER A 167 -10.39 3.55 15.77
N TYR A 168 -11.25 4.54 15.97
CA TYR A 168 -10.86 5.91 16.36
C TYR A 168 -11.19 6.25 17.82
N GLY A 169 -11.50 5.25 18.64
CA GLY A 169 -11.82 5.43 20.06
C GLY A 169 -13.15 6.13 20.30
N GLY A 170 -14.11 5.92 19.40
CA GLY A 170 -15.52 6.27 19.48
C GLY A 170 -16.38 5.16 20.08
N LEU A 171 -17.59 5.01 19.56
CA LEU A 171 -18.56 4.00 20.00
C LEU A 171 -18.10 2.58 19.62
N ASP A 172 -18.46 1.60 20.44
CA ASP A 172 -18.18 0.17 20.24
C ASP A 172 -19.28 -0.57 19.45
N PHE A 173 -20.34 0.16 19.11
CA PHE A 173 -21.39 -0.22 18.17
C PHE A 173 -21.53 0.86 17.10
N ASP A 174 -22.29 0.55 16.05
CA ASP A 174 -22.58 1.48 14.96
C ASP A 174 -24.05 1.37 14.51
N LEU A 175 -24.51 2.38 13.78
CA LEU A 175 -25.82 2.43 13.13
C LEU A 175 -25.74 2.14 11.62
N ALA A 176 -24.62 1.56 11.17
CA ALA A 176 -24.27 1.48 9.75
C ALA A 176 -24.91 0.28 9.04
N ASP A 177 -25.35 0.53 7.80
CA ASP A 177 -25.88 -0.51 6.90
C ASP A 177 -24.76 -1.40 6.32
N PHE A 178 -23.50 -0.96 6.38
CA PHE A 178 -22.31 -1.67 5.90
C PHE A 178 -21.12 -1.44 6.84
N THR A 179 -20.11 -2.32 6.75
CA THR A 179 -18.87 -2.17 7.52
C THR A 179 -17.89 -1.27 6.78
N ASP A 180 -17.39 -0.24 7.46
CA ASP A 180 -16.39 0.68 6.94
C ASP A 180 -15.19 0.77 7.90
N TYR A 181 -13.98 0.68 7.35
CA TYR A 181 -12.72 0.88 8.05
C TYR A 181 -11.73 1.63 7.16
N HIS A 182 -10.82 2.39 7.77
CA HIS A 182 -9.74 3.09 7.08
C HIS A 182 -8.36 2.47 7.38
N PRO A 183 -7.92 1.43 6.63
CA PRO A 183 -6.62 0.81 6.84
C PRO A 183 -5.49 1.66 6.24
N TYR A 184 -4.83 2.44 7.09
CA TYR A 184 -3.55 3.10 6.83
C TYR A 184 -2.40 2.30 7.46
N CYS A 185 -1.97 1.21 6.81
CA CYS A 185 -0.94 0.32 7.37
C CYS A 185 0.16 -0.02 6.35
N GLU A 186 1.30 -0.49 6.85
CA GLU A 186 2.32 -1.10 6.00
C GLU A 186 1.75 -2.30 5.26
N LEU A 187 2.22 -2.52 4.02
CA LEU A 187 1.65 -3.51 3.10
C LEU A 187 1.53 -4.92 3.70
N HIS A 188 2.51 -5.33 4.50
CA HIS A 188 2.55 -6.64 5.13
C HIS A 188 1.61 -6.78 6.35
N TYR A 189 1.06 -5.70 6.89
CA TYR A 189 0.03 -5.75 7.94
C TYR A 189 -1.39 -5.72 7.39
N PHE A 190 -1.58 -5.39 6.11
CA PHE A 190 -2.91 -5.22 5.52
C PHE A 190 -3.81 -6.44 5.69
N GLU A 191 -3.36 -7.63 5.27
CA GLU A 191 -4.17 -8.85 5.42
C GLU A 191 -4.41 -9.25 6.88
N PRO A 192 -3.40 -9.29 7.77
CA PRO A 192 -3.63 -9.51 9.20
C PRO A 192 -4.61 -8.53 9.82
N LEU A 193 -4.60 -7.26 9.39
CA LEU A 193 -5.51 -6.24 9.89
C LEU A 193 -6.96 -6.51 9.44
N LEU A 194 -7.16 -6.88 8.17
CA LEU A 194 -8.47 -7.31 7.67
C LEU A 194 -8.97 -8.57 8.41
N ASP A 195 -8.09 -9.55 8.65
CA ASP A 195 -8.42 -10.77 9.40
C ASP A 195 -8.83 -10.43 10.85
N ASN A 196 -8.15 -9.49 11.50
CA ASN A 196 -8.45 -9.05 12.85
C ASN A 196 -9.81 -8.34 12.97
N TRP A 197 -10.17 -7.51 11.98
CA TRP A 197 -11.47 -6.83 11.98
C TRP A 197 -12.63 -7.74 11.58
N ARG A 198 -12.37 -8.93 11.00
CA ARG A 198 -13.43 -9.87 10.65
C ARG A 198 -14.05 -10.46 11.93
N ARG A 199 -15.35 -10.28 12.10
CA ARG A 199 -16.12 -10.73 13.28
C ARG A 199 -17.29 -11.60 12.85
N ASP A 200 -17.09 -12.91 12.78
CA ASP A 200 -18.12 -13.84 12.29
C ASP A 200 -19.39 -13.91 13.16
N TRP A 201 -19.36 -13.35 14.38
CA TRP A 201 -20.54 -13.25 15.26
C TRP A 201 -21.39 -11.98 15.03
N ARG A 202 -20.91 -11.00 14.27
CA ARG A 202 -21.69 -9.79 13.92
C ARG A 202 -22.71 -10.12 12.82
N ARG A 203 -23.76 -9.30 12.71
CA ARG A 203 -24.73 -9.42 11.60
C ARG A 203 -23.99 -9.31 10.26
N PRO A 204 -24.21 -10.23 9.30
CA PRO A 204 -23.62 -10.13 7.98
C PRO A 204 -24.05 -8.84 7.28
N ARG A 205 -23.07 -8.11 6.75
CA ARG A 205 -23.23 -6.88 5.95
C ARG A 205 -22.02 -6.73 5.04
N PRO A 206 -22.16 -6.09 3.87
CA PRO A 206 -21.03 -5.85 2.98
C PRO A 206 -19.98 -4.98 3.67
N TRP A 207 -18.72 -5.23 3.34
CA TRP A 207 -17.61 -4.37 3.71
C TRP A 207 -17.31 -3.41 2.56
N ILE A 208 -17.42 -2.11 2.83
CA ILE A 208 -17.10 -1.06 1.88
C ILE A 208 -16.12 -0.11 2.56
N LEU A 209 -14.83 -0.23 2.24
CA LEU A 209 -13.79 0.59 2.85
C LEU A 209 -13.90 2.03 2.32
N GLY A 210 -14.23 2.98 3.19
CA GLY A 210 -14.51 4.37 2.83
C GLY A 210 -13.28 5.18 2.47
N GLU A 211 -12.10 4.77 2.94
CA GLU A 211 -10.78 5.33 2.59
C GLU A 211 -9.70 4.27 2.79
N PHE A 212 -8.92 3.96 1.76
CA PHE A 212 -7.76 3.08 1.88
C PHE A 212 -6.82 3.17 0.67
N CYS A 213 -5.78 2.34 0.66
CA CYS A 213 -4.87 2.23 -0.48
C CYS A 213 -4.14 3.55 -0.76
N ASP A 214 -3.76 4.23 0.33
CA ASP A 214 -2.96 5.46 0.30
C ASP A 214 -1.50 5.11 -0.03
N SER A 215 -0.92 5.80 -1.01
CA SER A 215 0.47 5.63 -1.42
C SER A 215 0.94 6.88 -2.15
N ASP A 216 1.78 7.66 -1.48
CA ASP A 216 2.30 8.93 -1.97
C ASP A 216 3.34 8.73 -3.07
N THR A 217 3.27 9.59 -4.09
CA THR A 217 4.24 9.61 -5.18
C THR A 217 5.10 10.88 -5.13
N PHE A 218 6.18 10.90 -5.91
CA PHE A 218 6.98 12.10 -6.07
C PHE A 218 6.18 13.22 -6.73
N ARG A 219 6.42 14.45 -6.27
CA ARG A 219 5.96 15.71 -6.86
C ARG A 219 7.19 16.53 -7.20
N ASP A 220 7.32 17.00 -8.45
CA ASP A 220 8.34 17.98 -8.81
C ASP A 220 7.85 19.41 -8.49
N PRO A 221 8.32 20.05 -7.42
CA PRO A 221 7.93 21.42 -7.09
C PRO A 221 8.32 22.44 -8.17
N THR A 222 9.39 22.19 -8.92
CA THR A 222 9.87 23.09 -9.97
C THR A 222 8.96 23.05 -11.19
N GLU A 223 8.56 21.84 -11.60
CA GLU A 223 7.60 21.66 -12.70
C GLU A 223 6.26 22.30 -12.35
N VAL A 224 5.71 22.02 -11.16
CA VAL A 224 4.45 22.59 -10.69
C VAL A 224 4.51 24.12 -10.70
N GLY A 225 5.60 24.70 -10.17
CA GLY A 225 5.79 26.15 -10.17
C GLY A 225 5.84 26.74 -11.58
N ARG A 226 6.53 26.08 -12.52
CA ARG A 226 6.60 26.53 -13.92
C ARG A 226 5.23 26.47 -14.59
N ALA A 227 4.51 25.38 -14.43
CA ALA A 227 3.19 25.17 -15.05
C ALA A 227 2.14 26.15 -14.51
N MET A 228 2.23 26.53 -13.24
CA MET A 228 1.30 27.48 -12.60
C MET A 228 1.73 28.95 -12.72
N GLY A 229 2.78 29.26 -13.50
CA GLY A 229 3.25 30.64 -13.71
C GLY A 229 3.98 31.27 -12.53
N GLY A 230 4.47 30.45 -11.59
CA GLY A 230 5.14 30.88 -10.37
C GLY A 230 4.89 29.91 -9.22
N ARG A 231 5.43 30.22 -8.03
CA ARG A 231 5.17 29.42 -6.83
C ARG A 231 3.68 29.52 -6.46
N PRO A 232 2.93 28.41 -6.44
CA PRO A 232 1.49 28.47 -6.17
C PRO A 232 1.21 28.86 -4.71
N TRP A 233 0.07 29.50 -4.47
CA TRP A 233 -0.29 30.10 -3.18
C TRP A 233 -0.19 29.11 -2.01
N TRP A 234 -0.57 27.85 -2.22
CA TRP A 234 -0.56 26.79 -1.21
C TRP A 234 0.85 26.32 -0.83
N ARG A 235 1.89 26.72 -1.60
CA ARG A 235 3.33 26.50 -1.31
C ARG A 235 4.05 27.76 -0.80
N THR A 236 3.31 28.80 -0.46
CA THR A 236 3.90 30.02 0.11
C THR A 236 3.82 30.00 1.63
N SER A 237 4.74 30.72 2.29
CA SER A 237 4.71 30.90 3.75
C SER A 237 3.49 31.71 4.24
N GLY A 238 2.74 32.34 3.34
CA GLY A 238 1.48 33.01 3.64
C GLY A 238 0.31 32.05 3.82
N ASN A 239 0.44 30.77 3.43
CA ASN A 239 -0.57 29.76 3.70
C ASN A 239 -0.59 29.42 5.20
N PRO A 240 -1.65 29.74 5.97
CA PRO A 240 -1.67 29.53 7.42
C PRO A 240 -1.50 28.06 7.82
N VAL A 241 -1.79 27.12 6.92
CA VAL A 241 -1.60 25.67 7.14
C VAL A 241 -0.14 25.32 7.44
N THR A 242 0.83 26.09 6.94
CA THR A 242 2.27 25.84 7.17
C THR A 242 2.69 26.02 8.64
N THR A 243 1.85 26.66 9.47
CA THR A 243 2.16 26.90 10.89
C THR A 243 1.90 25.69 11.78
N TRP A 244 1.04 24.76 11.33
CA TRP A 244 0.62 23.60 12.14
C TRP A 244 0.69 22.26 11.39
N ARG A 245 0.85 22.24 10.06
CA ARG A 245 1.09 21.01 9.27
C ARG A 245 2.53 20.93 8.75
N PRO A 246 3.31 19.92 9.19
CA PRO A 246 4.67 19.69 8.69
C PRO A 246 4.77 19.49 7.18
N GLU A 247 3.80 18.83 6.56
CA GLU A 247 3.75 18.54 5.13
C GLU A 247 3.59 19.83 4.31
N ALA A 248 2.67 20.71 4.74
CA ALA A 248 2.50 22.02 4.12
C ALA A 248 3.75 22.89 4.26
N ARG A 249 4.42 22.86 5.43
CA ARG A 249 5.69 23.54 5.63
C ARG A 249 6.79 22.98 4.73
N ALA A 250 6.91 21.65 4.64
CA ALA A 250 7.87 21.00 3.76
C ALA A 250 7.70 21.42 2.30
N MET A 251 6.48 21.77 1.88
CA MET A 251 6.22 22.24 0.52
C MET A 251 6.74 23.64 0.19
N VAL A 252 6.94 24.48 1.21
CA VAL A 252 7.61 25.78 1.08
C VAL A 252 9.13 25.60 0.92
N GLU A 253 9.67 24.55 1.54
CA GLU A 253 11.10 24.22 1.64
C GLU A 253 11.55 23.17 0.60
N ALA A 254 10.63 22.69 -0.25
CA ALA A 254 10.84 21.51 -1.08
C ALA A 254 12.00 21.64 -2.06
N GLU A 255 12.14 22.79 -2.74
CA GLU A 255 13.25 23.02 -3.67
C GLU A 255 14.61 22.99 -2.96
N GLU A 256 14.70 23.55 -1.75
CA GLU A 256 15.94 23.56 -0.96
C GLU A 256 16.29 22.15 -0.48
N ARG A 257 15.33 21.43 0.09
CA ARG A 257 15.52 20.05 0.57
C ARG A 257 15.93 19.12 -0.57
N LEU A 258 15.29 19.26 -1.74
CA LEU A 258 15.63 18.46 -2.92
C LEU A 258 17.00 18.82 -3.52
N ALA A 259 17.36 20.10 -3.57
CA ALA A 259 18.68 20.52 -4.04
C ALA A 259 19.81 19.99 -3.14
N GLN A 260 19.58 19.94 -1.82
CA GLN A 260 20.51 19.33 -0.87
C GLN A 260 20.59 17.80 -1.03
N ALA A 261 19.45 17.14 -1.20
CA ALA A 261 19.38 15.69 -1.33
C ALA A 261 19.94 15.17 -2.69
N PHE A 262 19.73 15.94 -3.76
CA PHE A 262 20.05 15.58 -5.14
C PHE A 262 20.66 16.77 -5.90
N PRO A 263 21.94 17.10 -5.67
CA PRO A 263 22.60 18.29 -6.23
C PRO A 263 22.75 18.31 -7.78
N GLY A 264 22.28 17.27 -8.48
CA GLY A 264 22.19 17.22 -9.95
C GLY A 264 20.77 17.16 -10.52
N GLY A 265 19.74 16.99 -9.66
CA GLY A 265 18.34 16.82 -10.05
C GLY A 265 18.06 15.52 -10.83
N ALA A 266 17.03 14.78 -10.41
CA ALA A 266 16.53 13.62 -11.16
C ALA A 266 14.99 13.50 -11.11
N PRO A 267 14.22 14.60 -11.35
CA PRO A 267 12.77 14.61 -11.13
C PRO A 267 12.01 13.59 -11.97
N ASP A 268 12.40 13.37 -13.22
CA ASP A 268 11.76 12.38 -14.10
C ASP A 268 11.97 10.95 -13.58
N GLU A 269 13.17 10.65 -13.08
CA GLU A 269 13.48 9.35 -12.49
C GLU A 269 12.72 9.13 -11.19
N LEU A 270 12.68 10.12 -10.29
CA LEU A 270 11.92 10.05 -9.04
C LEU A 270 10.41 9.87 -9.30
N THR A 271 9.86 10.58 -10.29
CA THR A 271 8.48 10.39 -10.75
C THR A 271 8.25 8.95 -11.20
N ARG A 272 9.07 8.45 -12.14
CA ARG A 272 8.96 7.09 -12.67
C ARG A 272 9.06 6.02 -11.57
N ILE A 273 10.03 6.14 -10.65
CA ILE A 273 10.24 5.22 -9.54
C ILE A 273 8.99 5.22 -8.64
N SER A 274 8.56 6.39 -8.20
CA SER A 274 7.45 6.52 -7.26
C SER A 274 6.12 6.00 -7.83
N TYR A 275 5.85 6.23 -9.12
CA TYR A 275 4.63 5.74 -9.78
C TYR A 275 4.64 4.22 -9.92
N ALA A 276 5.80 3.62 -10.18
CA ALA A 276 5.95 2.17 -10.26
C ALA A 276 5.81 1.48 -8.89
N GLN A 277 6.38 2.07 -7.83
CA GLN A 277 6.22 1.58 -6.45
C GLN A 277 4.76 1.66 -6.00
N SER A 278 4.12 2.81 -6.21
CA SER A 278 2.73 3.03 -5.83
C SER A 278 1.79 2.07 -6.58
N LEU A 279 2.03 1.80 -7.88
CA LEU A 279 1.25 0.79 -8.60
C LEU A 279 1.39 -0.62 -8.00
N ALA A 280 2.60 -1.02 -7.56
CA ALA A 280 2.81 -2.31 -6.91
C ALA A 280 2.07 -2.41 -5.56
N ILE A 281 2.10 -1.35 -4.75
CA ILE A 281 1.35 -1.25 -3.49
C ILE A 281 -0.14 -1.36 -3.74
N ARG A 282 -0.65 -0.61 -4.73
CA ARG A 282 -2.07 -0.59 -5.11
C ARG A 282 -2.52 -1.95 -5.60
N LYS A 283 -1.76 -2.57 -6.48
CA LYS A 283 -2.02 -3.91 -7.02
C LYS A 283 -2.17 -4.93 -5.90
N TYR A 284 -1.19 -5.03 -5.00
CA TYR A 284 -1.27 -5.97 -3.87
C TYR A 284 -2.50 -5.71 -3.00
N THR A 285 -2.73 -4.45 -2.62
CA THR A 285 -3.82 -4.06 -1.70
C THR A 285 -5.19 -4.37 -2.30
N LEU A 286 -5.40 -4.03 -3.57
CA LEU A 286 -6.66 -4.30 -4.28
C LEU A 286 -6.88 -5.80 -4.49
N GLU A 287 -5.86 -6.55 -4.90
CA GLU A 287 -5.96 -8.01 -5.07
C GLU A 287 -6.23 -8.74 -3.75
N ALA A 288 -5.57 -8.31 -2.66
CA ALA A 288 -5.78 -8.86 -1.33
C ALA A 288 -7.21 -8.64 -0.81
N LEU A 289 -7.82 -7.52 -1.17
CA LEU A 289 -9.21 -7.24 -0.85
C LEU A 289 -10.17 -8.01 -1.78
N ARG A 290 -9.91 -8.00 -3.10
CA ARG A 290 -10.75 -8.62 -4.13
C ARG A 290 -10.87 -10.13 -4.02
N ARG A 291 -9.94 -10.80 -3.33
CA ARG A 291 -10.00 -12.25 -3.06
C ARG A 291 -10.79 -12.64 -1.81
N ARG A 292 -11.36 -11.68 -1.08
CA ARG A 292 -12.12 -11.91 0.15
C ARG A 292 -13.63 -11.86 -0.13
N GLU A 293 -14.34 -12.82 0.44
CA GLU A 293 -15.81 -12.82 0.46
C GLU A 293 -16.35 -11.72 1.38
N GLY A 294 -17.55 -11.22 1.09
CA GLY A 294 -18.23 -10.16 1.83
C GLY A 294 -17.68 -8.74 1.61
N ILE A 295 -16.71 -8.56 0.72
CA ILE A 295 -16.28 -7.23 0.27
C ILE A 295 -17.30 -6.70 -0.74
N GLY A 296 -18.07 -5.68 -0.33
CA GLY A 296 -19.00 -4.94 -1.18
C GLY A 296 -18.32 -3.79 -1.95
N GLY A 297 -17.09 -3.43 -1.60
CA GLY A 297 -16.28 -2.51 -2.37
C GLY A 297 -15.31 -1.70 -1.54
N TYR A 298 -14.87 -0.58 -2.10
CA TYR A 298 -13.84 0.25 -1.52
C TYR A 298 -13.73 1.61 -2.19
N VAL A 299 -13.06 2.55 -1.54
CA VAL A 299 -12.75 3.88 -2.06
C VAL A 299 -11.25 4.13 -1.95
N ILE A 300 -10.57 4.22 -3.09
CA ILE A 300 -9.14 4.53 -3.14
C ILE A 300 -8.90 5.98 -2.71
N THR A 301 -7.95 6.20 -1.82
CA THR A 301 -7.57 7.54 -1.37
C THR A 301 -6.78 8.28 -2.44
N GLY A 302 -7.40 9.40 -2.84
CA GLY A 302 -6.86 10.48 -3.66
C GLY A 302 -7.34 10.49 -5.10
N LEU A 303 -8.34 11.30 -5.44
CA LEU A 303 -8.65 11.64 -6.84
C LEU A 303 -7.49 12.42 -7.45
N ARG A 304 -7.03 13.46 -6.74
CA ARG A 304 -5.95 14.35 -7.13
C ARG A 304 -5.00 14.59 -5.97
N ASP A 305 -3.74 14.84 -6.27
CA ASP A 305 -2.77 15.33 -5.30
C ASP A 305 -3.22 16.63 -4.63
N THR A 306 -2.92 16.73 -3.34
CA THR A 306 -3.22 17.87 -2.47
C THR A 306 -1.94 18.40 -1.83
N PRO A 307 -1.96 19.60 -1.20
CA PRO A 307 -0.76 20.14 -0.55
C PRO A 307 -0.15 19.24 0.54
N ILE A 308 -0.93 18.32 1.13
CA ILE A 308 -0.49 17.48 2.25
C ILE A 308 -0.35 15.98 1.90
N ALA A 309 -0.80 15.55 0.72
CA ALA A 309 -0.71 14.15 0.27
C ALA A 309 -0.61 14.08 -1.26
N THR A 310 0.25 13.19 -1.76
CA THR A 310 0.51 12.96 -3.18
C THR A 310 0.08 11.56 -3.62
N SER A 311 -0.96 11.01 -3.00
CA SER A 311 -1.54 9.72 -3.34
C SER A 311 -2.63 9.78 -4.41
N GLY A 312 -2.82 10.93 -5.06
CA GLY A 312 -3.80 11.13 -6.11
C GLY A 312 -3.63 10.15 -7.29
N ILE A 313 -4.73 9.74 -7.91
CA ILE A 313 -4.74 9.13 -9.26
C ILE A 313 -4.31 10.15 -10.32
N PHE A 314 -4.64 11.42 -10.09
CA PHE A 314 -4.19 12.56 -10.87
C PHE A 314 -3.16 13.40 -10.10
N ASP A 315 -2.14 13.89 -10.78
CA ASP A 315 -1.13 14.77 -10.18
C ASP A 315 -1.63 16.23 -10.03
N ASP A 316 -0.76 17.11 -9.53
CA ASP A 316 -1.04 18.54 -9.37
C ASP A 316 -1.41 19.25 -10.67
N LEU A 317 -1.03 18.72 -11.83
CA LEU A 317 -1.33 19.29 -13.15
C LEU A 317 -2.55 18.62 -13.78
N GLY A 318 -3.22 17.72 -13.06
CA GLY A 318 -4.37 16.98 -13.54
C GLY A 318 -4.02 15.92 -14.57
N ARG A 319 -2.77 15.45 -14.63
CA ARG A 319 -2.35 14.32 -15.48
C ARG A 319 -2.60 13.01 -14.75
N ALA A 320 -3.03 11.98 -15.46
CA ALA A 320 -3.16 10.64 -14.88
C ALA A 320 -1.77 10.06 -14.59
N LYS A 321 -1.57 9.55 -13.38
CA LYS A 321 -0.31 8.88 -13.02
C LYS A 321 -0.18 7.49 -13.64
N TRP A 322 -1.33 6.88 -13.94
CA TRP A 322 -1.44 5.55 -14.52
C TRP A 322 -2.48 5.54 -15.65
N SER A 323 -2.27 4.68 -16.63
CA SER A 323 -3.17 4.48 -17.76
C SER A 323 -4.30 3.49 -17.41
N PRO A 324 -5.34 3.37 -18.25
CA PRO A 324 -6.30 2.27 -18.15
C PRO A 324 -5.65 0.88 -18.19
N GLU A 325 -4.59 0.70 -18.98
CA GLU A 325 -3.88 -0.58 -19.09
C GLU A 325 -3.21 -0.99 -17.76
N ASP A 326 -2.80 0.00 -16.96
CA ASP A 326 -2.20 -0.22 -15.64
C ASP A 326 -3.26 -0.54 -14.56
N LEU A 327 -4.40 0.17 -14.57
CA LEU A 327 -5.38 0.11 -13.48
C LEU A 327 -6.51 -0.91 -13.70
N LEU A 328 -6.97 -1.14 -14.93
CA LEU A 328 -8.06 -2.09 -15.20
C LEU A 328 -7.77 -3.53 -14.75
N PRO A 329 -6.53 -4.06 -14.86
CA PRO A 329 -6.23 -5.41 -14.36
C PRO A 329 -6.45 -5.60 -12.85
N VAL A 330 -6.50 -4.51 -12.07
CA VAL A 330 -6.64 -4.54 -10.60
C VAL A 330 -7.91 -3.84 -10.08
N ASN A 331 -8.52 -2.98 -10.90
CA ASN A 331 -9.69 -2.17 -10.57
C ASN A 331 -10.86 -2.34 -11.56
N GLY A 332 -10.80 -3.31 -12.48
CA GLY A 332 -11.87 -3.61 -13.42
C GLY A 332 -13.03 -4.42 -12.81
N ASP A 333 -14.06 -4.69 -13.63
CA ASP A 333 -15.19 -5.57 -13.26
C ASP A 333 -14.77 -7.00 -12.93
N ALA A 334 -13.74 -7.49 -13.62
CA ALA A 334 -13.12 -8.78 -13.37
C ALA A 334 -11.64 -8.58 -13.05
N VAL A 335 -11.20 -9.19 -11.94
CA VAL A 335 -9.81 -9.15 -11.49
C VAL A 335 -9.37 -10.56 -11.14
N LEU A 336 -8.23 -10.98 -11.71
CA LEU A 336 -7.54 -12.19 -11.30
C LEU A 336 -6.58 -11.86 -10.16
N THR A 337 -6.58 -12.66 -9.11
CA THR A 337 -5.67 -12.54 -7.98
C THR A 337 -4.98 -13.87 -7.71
N LEU A 338 -3.90 -13.83 -6.92
CA LEU A 338 -3.21 -15.03 -6.45
C LEU A 338 -3.33 -15.18 -4.93
N ASP A 339 -3.32 -16.43 -4.48
CA ASP A 339 -3.00 -16.81 -3.10
C ASP A 339 -2.07 -18.03 -3.10
N VAL A 340 -1.46 -18.31 -1.96
CA VAL A 340 -0.52 -19.43 -1.76
C VAL A 340 -1.01 -20.37 -0.65
N PRO A 341 -0.60 -21.66 -0.69
CA PRO A 341 -1.00 -22.62 0.32
C PRO A 341 -0.67 -22.18 1.75
N ARG A 342 -1.54 -22.53 2.70
CA ARG A 342 -1.29 -22.31 4.13
C ARG A 342 -0.38 -23.39 4.72
N ARG A 343 0.42 -23.02 5.72
CA ARG A 343 1.35 -23.91 6.43
C ARG A 343 1.33 -23.60 7.93
N ARG A 344 1.69 -24.60 8.73
CA ARG A 344 1.95 -24.46 10.18
C ARG A 344 3.34 -24.97 10.51
N GLN A 345 3.94 -24.43 11.56
CA GLN A 345 5.14 -24.96 12.19
C GLN A 345 4.85 -25.21 13.66
N TRP A 346 5.29 -26.37 14.15
CA TRP A 346 5.32 -26.65 15.58
C TRP A 346 6.59 -26.06 16.18
N SER A 347 6.46 -25.16 17.15
CA SER A 347 7.60 -24.48 17.79
C SER A 347 7.30 -24.26 19.27
N HIS A 348 8.25 -24.58 20.15
CA HIS A 348 8.14 -24.43 21.61
C HIS A 348 6.84 -24.98 22.21
N GLY A 349 6.39 -26.14 21.71
CA GLY A 349 5.20 -26.82 22.24
C GLY A 349 3.85 -26.30 21.70
N GLY A 350 3.83 -25.51 20.62
CA GLY A 350 2.57 -25.08 20.01
C GLY A 350 2.65 -24.76 18.52
N ASP A 351 1.47 -24.64 17.92
CA ASP A 351 1.31 -24.25 16.51
C ASP A 351 1.61 -22.76 16.30
N ARG A 352 2.29 -22.48 15.19
CA ARG A 352 2.54 -21.13 14.67
C ARG A 352 2.16 -21.09 13.19
N PRO A 353 1.45 -20.05 12.73
CA PRO A 353 1.17 -19.87 11.31
C PRO A 353 2.48 -19.62 10.56
N VAL A 354 2.60 -20.21 9.37
CA VAL A 354 3.73 -20.01 8.48
C VAL A 354 3.25 -19.36 7.19
N ARG A 355 3.78 -18.18 6.89
CA ARG A 355 3.55 -17.46 5.64
C ARG A 355 4.57 -17.91 4.59
N LEU A 356 4.08 -18.15 3.37
CA LEU A 356 4.91 -18.44 2.20
C LEU A 356 5.05 -17.17 1.37
N ASP A 357 6.19 -17.02 0.71
CA ASP A 357 6.43 -15.91 -0.21
C ASP A 357 5.78 -16.22 -1.57
N PRO A 358 4.84 -15.40 -2.07
CA PRO A 358 4.27 -15.60 -3.40
C PRO A 358 5.21 -15.15 -4.54
N HIS A 359 6.18 -14.29 -4.25
CA HIS A 359 6.94 -13.52 -5.23
C HIS A 359 8.39 -13.97 -5.35
N ASN A 360 8.99 -14.52 -4.29
CA ASN A 360 10.39 -14.94 -4.28
C ASN A 360 10.53 -16.45 -4.03
N HIS A 361 11.24 -17.14 -4.92
CA HIS A 361 11.34 -18.60 -4.95
C HIS A 361 12.78 -19.09 -5.15
N TRP A 362 13.06 -20.31 -4.69
CA TRP A 362 14.33 -20.99 -5.00
C TRP A 362 14.28 -21.63 -6.39
N ALA A 363 15.39 -21.53 -7.13
CA ALA A 363 15.57 -22.18 -8.42
C ALA A 363 15.51 -23.70 -8.26
N GLY A 364 14.87 -24.37 -9.22
CA GLY A 364 14.60 -25.81 -9.10
C GLY A 364 13.64 -26.17 -7.97
N GLY A 365 12.93 -25.21 -7.36
CA GLY A 365 11.88 -25.45 -6.38
C GLY A 365 10.50 -25.66 -7.01
N ALA A 366 9.56 -26.21 -6.24
CA ALA A 366 8.16 -26.27 -6.63
C ALA A 366 7.47 -24.93 -6.30
N ALA A 367 6.70 -24.39 -7.25
CA ALA A 367 5.90 -23.20 -7.07
C ALA A 367 4.41 -23.53 -7.28
N ARG A 368 3.58 -23.02 -6.38
CA ARG A 368 2.14 -23.27 -6.40
C ARG A 368 1.34 -22.02 -6.07
N TRP A 369 0.45 -21.64 -6.97
CA TRP A 369 -0.45 -20.49 -6.81
C TRP A 369 -1.89 -20.90 -7.06
N HIS A 370 -2.78 -20.45 -6.18
CA HIS A 370 -4.22 -20.51 -6.38
C HIS A 370 -4.64 -19.27 -7.16
N VAL A 371 -5.28 -19.48 -8.32
CA VAL A 371 -5.79 -18.38 -9.15
C VAL A 371 -7.24 -18.14 -8.77
N ILE A 372 -7.55 -16.92 -8.34
CA ILE A 372 -8.88 -16.55 -7.86
C ILE A 372 -9.44 -15.47 -8.78
N LEU A 373 -10.66 -15.66 -9.25
CA LEU A 373 -11.41 -14.66 -10.01
C LEU A 373 -12.39 -13.95 -9.09
N SER A 374 -12.30 -12.62 -9.09
CA SER A 374 -13.31 -11.73 -8.53
C SER A 374 -14.03 -11.05 -9.68
N VAL A 375 -15.34 -11.25 -9.81
CA VAL A 375 -16.14 -10.72 -10.93
C VAL A 375 -17.46 -10.13 -10.44
N THR A 376 -17.84 -8.99 -11.01
CA THR A 376 -19.07 -8.25 -10.65
C THR A 376 -20.01 -8.02 -11.82
N GLY A 377 -19.60 -8.40 -13.04
CA GLY A 377 -20.37 -8.21 -14.27
C GLY A 377 -20.81 -9.53 -14.89
N GLU A 378 -20.09 -10.00 -15.90
CA GLU A 378 -20.44 -11.23 -16.64
C GLU A 378 -20.05 -12.50 -15.85
N GLU A 379 -20.91 -13.52 -15.91
CA GLU A 379 -20.62 -14.85 -15.40
C GLU A 379 -19.52 -15.52 -16.25
N LEU A 380 -18.58 -16.21 -15.60
CA LEU A 380 -17.69 -17.13 -16.30
C LEU A 380 -18.33 -18.53 -16.35
N PRO A 381 -18.64 -19.07 -17.54
CA PRO A 381 -19.26 -20.39 -17.63
C PRO A 381 -18.29 -21.51 -17.25
N ALA A 382 -18.82 -22.69 -16.95
CA ALA A 382 -18.02 -23.91 -16.70
C ALA A 382 -17.20 -24.37 -17.93
N THR A 383 -17.42 -23.78 -19.11
CA THR A 383 -16.60 -23.97 -20.32
C THR A 383 -15.43 -23.00 -20.42
N GLY A 384 -15.26 -22.11 -19.43
CA GLY A 384 -14.16 -21.17 -19.37
C GLY A 384 -12.79 -21.86 -19.37
N GLU A 385 -11.81 -21.15 -19.91
CA GLU A 385 -10.45 -21.61 -20.05
C GLU A 385 -9.51 -20.71 -19.22
N LEU A 386 -8.65 -21.35 -18.43
CA LEU A 386 -7.52 -20.75 -17.75
C LEU A 386 -6.25 -21.06 -18.54
N ARG A 387 -5.44 -20.05 -18.85
CA ARG A 387 -4.11 -20.18 -19.43
C ARG A 387 -3.10 -19.42 -18.59
N TRP A 388 -1.90 -19.94 -18.48
CA TRP A 388 -0.81 -19.26 -17.80
C TRP A 388 0.55 -19.57 -18.41
N ALA A 389 1.49 -18.65 -18.24
CA ALA A 389 2.87 -18.81 -18.67
C ALA A 389 3.83 -18.10 -17.69
N LEU A 390 4.98 -18.73 -17.46
CA LEU A 390 6.17 -18.11 -16.86
C LEU A 390 7.10 -17.70 -17.99
N LEU A 391 7.34 -16.39 -18.08
CA LEU A 391 8.12 -15.77 -19.14
C LEU A 391 9.41 -15.15 -18.57
N GLU A 392 10.54 -15.33 -19.26
CA GLU A 392 11.74 -14.54 -19.00
C GLU A 392 11.65 -13.17 -19.69
N ARG A 393 12.57 -12.27 -19.36
CA ARG A 393 12.75 -10.98 -20.05
C ARG A 393 12.89 -11.18 -21.56
N GLY A 394 12.08 -10.45 -22.32
CA GLY A 394 11.97 -10.60 -23.79
C GLY A 394 10.84 -11.52 -24.24
N GLY A 395 10.07 -12.11 -23.31
CA GLY A 395 8.87 -12.90 -23.62
C GLY A 395 9.15 -14.36 -23.93
N VAL A 396 10.35 -14.86 -23.61
CA VAL A 396 10.69 -16.28 -23.79
C VAL A 396 9.90 -17.11 -22.78
N GLN A 397 9.02 -17.98 -23.28
CA GLN A 397 8.25 -18.88 -22.45
C GLN A 397 9.10 -20.03 -21.92
N LEU A 398 9.15 -20.18 -20.60
CA LEU A 398 9.90 -21.23 -19.92
C LEU A 398 9.01 -22.42 -19.55
N VAL A 399 7.87 -22.12 -18.95
CA VAL A 399 6.86 -23.08 -18.51
C VAL A 399 5.50 -22.46 -18.78
N ALA A 400 4.53 -23.25 -19.22
CA ALA A 400 3.17 -22.81 -19.41
C ALA A 400 2.19 -23.95 -19.14
N GLY A 401 0.94 -23.59 -18.92
CA GLY A 401 -0.13 -24.54 -18.73
C GLY A 401 -1.49 -23.95 -19.07
N SER A 402 -2.46 -24.84 -19.24
CA SER A 402 -3.85 -24.49 -19.47
C SER A 402 -4.76 -25.46 -18.74
N GLY A 403 -5.93 -24.99 -18.34
CA GLY A 403 -6.96 -25.79 -17.68
C GLY A 403 -8.35 -25.29 -18.04
N ARG A 404 -9.36 -26.12 -17.74
CA ARG A 404 -10.76 -25.68 -17.77
C ARG A 404 -11.20 -25.28 -16.38
N VAL A 405 -12.07 -24.29 -16.33
CA VAL A 405 -12.73 -23.90 -15.08
C VAL A 405 -13.65 -25.05 -14.66
N SER A 406 -13.59 -25.45 -13.39
CA SER A 406 -14.30 -26.63 -12.88
C SER A 406 -15.81 -26.42 -12.72
N ALA A 407 -16.25 -25.17 -12.53
CA ALA A 407 -17.64 -24.78 -12.36
C ALA A 407 -17.88 -23.36 -12.87
N ALA A 408 -19.14 -23.02 -13.14
CA ALA A 408 -19.50 -21.64 -13.47
C ALA A 408 -19.26 -20.72 -12.25
N ILE A 409 -18.80 -19.49 -12.51
CA ILE A 409 -18.51 -18.49 -11.49
C ILE A 409 -19.43 -17.30 -11.71
N ALA A 410 -20.47 -17.25 -10.87
CA ALA A 410 -21.42 -16.17 -10.84
C ALA A 410 -20.78 -14.88 -10.25
N PRO A 411 -21.26 -13.70 -10.67
CA PRO A 411 -20.86 -12.43 -10.09
C PRO A 411 -21.17 -12.33 -8.59
N GLY A 412 -20.31 -11.59 -7.87
CA GLY A 412 -20.56 -11.16 -6.49
C GLY A 412 -19.70 -11.82 -5.42
N ALA A 413 -19.09 -12.97 -5.68
CA ALA A 413 -18.17 -13.61 -4.72
C ALA A 413 -16.91 -14.13 -5.43
N PRO A 414 -15.71 -13.98 -4.82
CA PRO A 414 -14.50 -14.52 -5.40
C PRO A 414 -14.49 -16.05 -5.36
N ARG A 415 -13.99 -16.67 -6.43
CA ARG A 415 -13.88 -18.13 -6.57
C ARG A 415 -12.56 -18.54 -7.21
N GLU A 416 -12.01 -19.66 -6.76
CA GLU A 416 -10.84 -20.26 -7.39
C GLU A 416 -11.20 -20.77 -8.79
N VAL A 417 -10.43 -20.36 -9.79
CA VAL A 417 -10.61 -20.80 -11.19
C VAL A 417 -9.68 -21.94 -11.58
N GLY A 418 -8.60 -22.12 -10.81
CA GLY A 418 -7.64 -23.18 -11.00
C GLY A 418 -6.39 -22.98 -10.15
N VAL A 419 -5.52 -23.97 -10.19
CA VAL A 419 -4.25 -23.98 -9.46
C VAL A 419 -3.12 -24.12 -10.46
N ILE A 420 -2.14 -23.23 -10.36
CA ILE A 420 -0.86 -23.36 -11.05
C ILE A 420 0.05 -24.14 -10.11
N ASP A 421 0.52 -25.30 -10.56
CA ASP A 421 1.48 -26.14 -9.84
C ASP A 421 2.57 -26.53 -10.83
N CYS A 422 3.79 -26.02 -10.62
CA CYS A 422 4.88 -26.22 -11.55
C CYS A 422 6.24 -26.28 -10.86
N GLN A 423 7.17 -26.97 -11.52
CA GLN A 423 8.58 -26.94 -11.16
C GLN A 423 9.24 -25.71 -11.78
N LEU A 424 9.91 -24.89 -10.96
CA LEU A 424 10.68 -23.77 -11.46
C LEU A 424 11.98 -24.25 -12.13
N PRO A 425 12.42 -23.61 -13.24
CA PRO A 425 13.69 -23.94 -13.87
C PRO A 425 14.88 -23.76 -12.93
N GLN A 426 15.97 -24.47 -13.23
CA GLN A 426 17.24 -24.28 -12.53
C GLN A 426 17.95 -23.03 -13.07
N PHE A 427 18.46 -22.20 -12.16
CA PHE A 427 19.27 -21.03 -12.47
C PHE A 427 20.48 -20.99 -11.54
N ASP A 428 21.60 -20.49 -12.07
CA ASP A 428 22.86 -20.26 -11.36
C ASP A 428 23.04 -18.80 -10.91
N ARG A 429 22.11 -17.93 -11.31
CA ARG A 429 22.02 -16.51 -10.94
C ARG A 429 20.56 -16.14 -10.63
N PRO A 430 20.30 -15.05 -9.89
CA PRO A 430 18.95 -14.54 -9.73
C PRO A 430 18.33 -14.10 -11.07
N VAL A 431 17.06 -14.44 -11.28
CA VAL A 431 16.31 -14.13 -12.50
C VAL A 431 14.93 -13.59 -12.16
N GLU A 432 14.51 -12.53 -12.85
CA GLU A 432 13.13 -12.05 -12.86
C GLU A 432 12.34 -12.81 -13.94
N LEU A 433 11.25 -13.45 -13.54
CA LEU A 433 10.24 -14.01 -14.42
C LEU A 433 8.94 -13.19 -14.30
N ARG A 434 8.09 -13.30 -15.32
CA ARG A 434 6.72 -12.78 -15.30
C ARG A 434 5.75 -13.94 -15.39
N LEU A 435 4.92 -14.11 -14.37
CA LEU A 435 3.76 -14.99 -14.41
C LEU A 435 2.61 -14.24 -15.06
N GLU A 436 2.18 -14.67 -16.24
CA GLU A 436 0.98 -14.17 -16.91
C GLU A 436 -0.14 -15.18 -16.77
N VAL A 437 -1.33 -14.72 -16.43
CA VAL A 437 -2.52 -15.56 -16.29
C VAL A 437 -3.69 -14.91 -17.02
N THR A 438 -4.38 -15.70 -17.82
CA THR A 438 -5.57 -15.30 -18.58
C THR A 438 -6.71 -16.27 -18.30
N VAL A 439 -7.89 -15.73 -18.07
CA VAL A 439 -9.15 -16.49 -18.00
C VAL A 439 -10.10 -15.95 -19.06
N SER A 440 -10.73 -16.84 -19.81
CA SER A 440 -11.70 -16.46 -20.84
C SER A 440 -12.86 -17.44 -20.97
N GLY A 441 -14.06 -16.95 -21.30
CA GLY A 441 -15.25 -17.75 -21.52
C GLY A 441 -16.54 -16.94 -21.37
N GLY A 442 -17.57 -17.25 -22.15
CA GLY A 442 -18.91 -16.65 -21.99
C GLY A 442 -19.02 -15.15 -22.28
N GLY A 443 -18.01 -14.54 -22.92
CA GLY A 443 -17.91 -13.07 -23.13
C GLY A 443 -16.81 -12.45 -22.28
N LEU A 444 -16.52 -13.04 -21.12
CA LEU A 444 -15.47 -12.60 -20.23
C LEU A 444 -14.09 -12.95 -20.79
N ALA A 445 -13.17 -11.99 -20.80
CA ALA A 445 -11.74 -12.19 -21.02
C ALA A 445 -10.96 -11.27 -20.08
N VAL A 446 -10.23 -11.84 -19.14
CA VAL A 446 -9.46 -11.11 -18.12
C VAL A 446 -8.06 -11.67 -18.04
N SER A 447 -7.08 -10.79 -17.93
CA SER A 447 -5.67 -11.16 -17.76
C SER A 447 -5.04 -10.34 -16.65
N ASN A 448 -4.07 -10.92 -15.97
CA ASN A 448 -3.23 -10.23 -15.01
C ASN A 448 -1.83 -10.85 -14.99
N SER A 449 -0.85 -10.14 -14.43
CA SER A 449 0.52 -10.62 -14.33
C SER A 449 1.21 -10.24 -13.03
N TRP A 450 2.21 -11.03 -12.64
CA TRP A 450 2.99 -10.83 -11.42
C TRP A 450 4.48 -11.07 -11.67
N PRO A 451 5.37 -10.24 -11.10
CA PRO A 451 6.80 -10.55 -11.07
C PRO A 451 7.03 -11.75 -10.13
N VAL A 452 7.89 -12.66 -10.58
CA VAL A 452 8.34 -13.84 -9.83
C VAL A 452 9.86 -13.87 -9.89
N TRP A 453 10.50 -13.65 -8.75
CA TRP A 453 11.94 -13.69 -8.61
C TRP A 453 12.40 -15.09 -8.22
N VAL A 454 13.38 -15.61 -8.94
CA VAL A 454 13.94 -16.94 -8.72
C VAL A 454 15.42 -16.81 -8.39
N TYR A 455 15.83 -17.38 -7.26
CA TYR A 455 17.21 -17.29 -6.75
C TYR A 455 17.87 -18.67 -6.69
N PRO A 456 19.17 -18.79 -6.97
CA PRO A 456 19.92 -20.01 -6.73
C PRO A 456 19.82 -20.42 -5.25
N PRO A 457 19.80 -21.73 -4.93
CA PRO A 457 19.84 -22.18 -3.53
C PRO A 457 21.04 -21.60 -2.78
N LEU A 458 20.86 -21.31 -1.50
CA LEU A 458 21.94 -20.80 -0.65
C LEU A 458 23.14 -21.77 -0.64
N THR A 459 24.32 -21.24 -0.91
CA THR A 459 25.56 -21.94 -0.58
C THR A 459 25.82 -21.84 0.93
N PRO A 460 26.73 -22.65 1.50
CA PRO A 460 27.13 -22.50 2.90
C PRO A 460 27.57 -21.06 3.23
N PRO A 461 27.44 -20.64 4.51
CA PRO A 461 27.94 -19.33 4.94
C PRO A 461 29.42 -19.13 4.59
N PRO A 462 29.85 -17.88 4.37
CA PRO A 462 31.24 -17.60 4.03
C PRO A 462 32.19 -18.10 5.12
N PRO A 463 33.39 -18.62 4.75
CA PRO A 463 34.35 -19.13 5.73
C PRO A 463 34.79 -18.02 6.68
N GLY A 464 34.89 -18.35 7.97
CA GLY A 464 35.28 -17.38 9.00
C GLY A 464 34.19 -16.39 9.39
N LEU A 465 32.92 -16.62 9.04
CA LEU A 465 31.79 -15.86 9.56
C LEU A 465 31.60 -16.11 11.06
N GLY A 466 31.61 -15.03 11.84
CA GLY A 466 31.15 -15.01 13.23
C GLY A 466 29.72 -14.45 13.34
N VAL A 467 28.92 -14.97 14.25
CA VAL A 467 27.56 -14.47 14.54
C VAL A 467 27.49 -13.93 15.96
N PHE A 468 27.12 -12.66 16.10
CA PHE A 468 26.85 -12.00 17.37
C PHE A 468 25.35 -11.63 17.46
N ASP A 469 24.56 -12.51 18.08
CA ASP A 469 23.11 -12.32 18.23
C ASP A 469 22.65 -12.50 19.69
N PRO A 470 22.98 -11.55 20.59
CA PRO A 470 22.64 -11.68 22.01
C PRO A 470 21.14 -11.58 22.29
N GLY A 471 20.36 -11.01 21.36
CA GLY A 471 18.92 -10.82 21.49
C GLY A 471 18.06 -11.91 20.85
N GLY A 472 18.68 -12.90 20.19
CA GLY A 472 17.96 -13.97 19.49
C GLY A 472 17.13 -13.48 18.30
N LEU A 473 17.54 -12.40 17.62
CA LEU A 473 16.81 -11.88 16.46
C LEU A 473 16.79 -12.89 15.31
N LEU A 474 17.80 -13.76 15.23
CA LEU A 474 17.99 -14.77 14.19
C LEU A 474 17.46 -16.14 14.62
N ASP A 475 16.88 -16.26 15.82
CA ASP A 475 16.32 -17.52 16.31
C ASP A 475 15.21 -18.02 15.39
N GLY A 476 15.29 -19.27 14.96
CA GLY A 476 14.33 -19.85 14.03
C GLY A 476 14.48 -19.42 12.57
N CYS A 477 15.56 -18.71 12.21
CA CYS A 477 15.86 -18.39 10.80
C CYS A 477 16.31 -19.60 9.96
N GLY A 478 16.48 -20.76 10.61
CA GLY A 478 16.90 -22.02 10.00
C GLY A 478 18.38 -22.32 10.22
N ASP A 479 18.77 -23.53 9.82
CA ASP A 479 20.05 -24.13 10.20
C ASP A 479 21.25 -23.59 9.40
N TRP A 480 21.01 -22.62 8.50
CA TRP A 480 22.04 -22.07 7.61
C TRP A 480 23.23 -21.49 8.40
N LEU A 481 22.98 -20.83 9.53
CA LEU A 481 24.02 -20.29 10.41
C LEU A 481 24.62 -21.30 11.39
N GLU A 482 24.14 -22.54 11.49
CA GLU A 482 24.73 -23.53 12.40
C GLU A 482 26.19 -23.85 12.05
N ARG A 483 26.59 -23.59 10.80
CA ARG A 483 27.97 -23.75 10.30
C ARG A 483 28.86 -22.52 10.57
N ALA A 484 28.29 -21.40 11.01
CA ALA A 484 29.05 -20.20 11.36
C ALA A 484 29.54 -20.29 12.81
N GLY A 485 30.65 -19.61 13.12
CA GLY A 485 31.11 -19.53 14.50
C GLY A 485 30.27 -18.55 15.32
N ARG A 486 30.19 -18.77 16.62
CA ARG A 486 29.52 -17.84 17.55
C ARG A 486 30.53 -16.86 18.13
N VAL A 487 30.20 -15.59 18.10
CA VAL A 487 30.97 -14.53 18.74
C VAL A 487 30.48 -14.40 20.17
N GLU A 488 31.38 -14.65 21.13
CA GLU A 488 31.13 -14.38 22.55
C GLU A 488 31.31 -12.87 22.85
N ARG A 489 31.21 -12.45 24.11
CA ARG A 489 31.32 -11.03 24.50
C ARG A 489 32.75 -10.45 24.38
N THR A 490 33.72 -11.24 23.93
CA THR A 490 35.13 -10.84 23.75
C THR A 490 35.43 -10.44 22.29
N ALA A 491 36.61 -9.86 22.04
CA ALA A 491 36.97 -9.35 20.72
C ALA A 491 36.94 -10.45 19.63
N PRO A 492 36.17 -10.30 18.54
CA PRO A 492 36.00 -11.33 17.50
C PRO A 492 37.17 -11.44 16.51
N SER A 493 38.42 -11.27 16.96
CA SER A 493 39.61 -11.24 16.09
C SER A 493 39.88 -12.56 15.34
N ALA A 494 39.25 -13.66 15.74
CA ALA A 494 39.32 -14.96 15.06
C ALA A 494 38.44 -15.05 13.79
N PHE A 495 37.55 -14.09 13.56
CA PHE A 495 36.58 -14.10 12.46
C PHE A 495 36.99 -13.16 11.33
N ALA A 496 36.76 -13.59 10.10
CA ALA A 496 37.01 -12.78 8.90
C ALA A 496 35.97 -11.66 8.75
N LEU A 497 34.73 -11.93 9.16
CA LEU A 497 33.65 -10.96 9.26
C LEU A 497 32.65 -11.38 10.34
N VAL A 498 31.86 -10.43 10.83
CA VAL A 498 30.82 -10.67 11.84
C VAL A 498 29.44 -10.22 11.35
N LEU A 499 28.46 -11.11 11.43
CA LEU A 499 27.04 -10.75 11.40
C LEU A 499 26.59 -10.41 12.82
N ALA A 500 26.15 -9.18 13.05
CA ALA A 500 25.74 -8.69 14.36
C ALA A 500 24.28 -8.19 14.34
N THR A 501 23.54 -8.43 15.43
CA THR A 501 22.18 -7.89 15.63
C THR A 501 22.11 -6.86 16.75
N ALA A 502 23.25 -6.66 17.43
CA ALA A 502 23.44 -5.68 18.48
C ALA A 502 24.87 -5.13 18.43
N TRP A 503 25.06 -3.92 18.95
CA TRP A 503 26.39 -3.30 19.04
C TRP A 503 27.11 -3.64 20.34
N SER A 504 28.45 -3.62 20.33
CA SER A 504 29.29 -3.75 21.52
C SER A 504 30.67 -3.11 21.33
N ASP A 505 31.34 -2.75 22.42
CA ASP A 505 32.71 -2.21 22.41
C ASP A 505 33.73 -3.18 21.77
N ALA A 506 33.45 -4.49 21.87
CA ALA A 506 34.25 -5.52 21.22
C ALA A 506 34.15 -5.44 19.68
N LEU A 507 32.96 -5.16 19.14
CA LEU A 507 32.75 -4.93 17.70
C LEU A 507 33.41 -3.63 17.24
N GLN A 508 33.35 -2.57 18.05
CA GLN A 508 34.04 -1.32 17.75
C GLN A 508 35.56 -1.54 17.65
N SER A 509 36.14 -2.24 18.62
CA SER A 509 37.57 -2.57 18.62
C SER A 509 37.96 -3.45 17.42
N TYR A 510 37.10 -4.40 17.05
CA TYR A 510 37.30 -5.26 15.88
C TYR A 510 37.27 -4.49 14.56
N LEU A 511 36.30 -3.59 14.38
CA LEU A 511 36.23 -2.69 13.21
C LEU A 511 37.47 -1.79 13.13
N ALA A 512 37.85 -1.15 14.24
CA ALA A 512 39.05 -0.31 14.30
C ALA A 512 40.34 -1.09 13.92
N ALA A 513 40.40 -2.38 14.28
CA ALA A 513 41.51 -3.25 13.94
C ALA A 513 41.58 -3.63 12.44
N GLY A 514 40.48 -3.49 11.70
CA GLY A 514 40.37 -3.86 10.28
C GLY A 514 39.32 -4.95 9.99
N GLY A 515 38.53 -5.34 10.98
CA GLY A 515 37.46 -6.32 10.82
C GLY A 515 36.26 -5.78 10.02
N HIS A 516 35.43 -6.68 9.50
CA HIS A 516 34.22 -6.32 8.75
C HIS A 516 32.95 -6.76 9.50
N VAL A 517 31.95 -5.89 9.56
CA VAL A 517 30.70 -6.15 10.29
C VAL A 517 29.49 -5.89 9.39
N LEU A 518 28.55 -6.83 9.34
CA LEU A 518 27.18 -6.58 8.91
C LEU A 518 26.31 -6.45 10.16
N LEU A 519 25.84 -5.23 10.44
CA LEU A 519 24.96 -4.93 11.57
C LEU A 519 23.50 -4.86 11.10
N LEU A 520 22.66 -5.76 11.61
CA LEU A 520 21.21 -5.70 11.47
C LEU A 520 20.64 -4.90 12.65
N GLN A 521 20.27 -3.65 12.42
CA GLN A 521 19.76 -2.76 13.45
C GLN A 521 18.32 -2.33 13.11
N GLN A 522 17.34 -3.04 13.67
CA GLN A 522 15.91 -2.83 13.39
C GLN A 522 15.19 -2.03 14.51
N SER A 523 15.95 -1.59 15.51
CA SER A 523 15.51 -0.81 16.66
C SER A 523 16.61 0.15 17.09
N GLU A 524 16.35 0.94 18.15
CA GLU A 524 17.35 1.79 18.77
C GLU A 524 18.64 0.99 19.06
N GLY A 525 19.79 1.60 18.77
CA GLY A 525 21.08 0.93 18.79
C GLY A 525 22.24 1.90 18.62
N LEU A 526 23.31 1.45 17.95
CA LEU A 526 24.49 2.29 17.67
C LEU A 526 24.11 3.51 16.83
N LEU A 527 23.50 3.26 15.67
CA LEU A 527 23.22 4.31 14.70
C LEU A 527 21.87 4.96 15.01
N PRO A 528 21.72 6.28 14.81
CA PRO A 528 20.44 6.93 14.98
C PRO A 528 19.43 6.40 13.94
N ILE A 529 18.22 6.09 14.39
CA ILE A 529 17.12 5.67 13.53
C ILE A 529 15.91 6.57 13.72
N GLN A 530 15.03 6.57 12.73
CA GLN A 530 13.66 7.05 12.87
C GLN A 530 12.68 5.93 12.55
N ARG A 531 11.55 5.91 13.26
CA ARG A 531 10.41 5.07 12.90
C ARG A 531 9.69 5.67 11.71
N CYS A 532 9.61 4.92 10.63
CA CYS A 532 8.98 5.38 9.39
C CYS A 532 8.48 4.20 8.54
N PRO A 533 7.42 4.41 7.74
CA PRO A 533 6.92 3.40 6.81
C PRO A 533 7.94 3.08 5.70
N PHE A 534 7.95 1.83 5.23
CA PHE A 534 8.73 1.39 4.08
C PHE A 534 7.99 1.56 2.75
N TRP A 535 6.65 1.59 2.78
CA TRP A 535 5.81 1.64 1.58
C TRP A 535 5.10 2.98 1.37
N ARG A 536 4.16 3.35 2.27
CA ARG A 536 3.13 4.38 2.02
C ARG A 536 3.69 5.74 1.57
N GLU A 537 4.72 6.23 2.25
CA GLU A 537 5.26 7.59 2.08
C GLU A 537 6.71 7.57 1.56
N ALA A 538 7.19 6.42 1.11
CA ALA A 538 8.60 6.17 0.83
C ALA A 538 8.84 5.97 -0.66
N ILE A 539 9.76 6.76 -1.21
CA ILE A 539 10.34 6.53 -2.53
C ILE A 539 11.71 5.90 -2.29
N ASN A 540 11.80 4.59 -2.55
CA ASN A 540 13.04 3.84 -2.31
C ASN A 540 13.97 3.90 -3.52
N LEU A 541 15.20 4.34 -3.28
CA LEU A 541 16.20 4.67 -4.30
C LEU A 541 17.43 3.79 -4.12
N PHE A 542 17.81 3.10 -5.19
CA PHE A 542 19.01 2.27 -5.24
C PHE A 542 20.20 3.14 -5.62
N ALA A 543 21.14 3.33 -4.70
CA ALA A 543 22.41 3.97 -5.03
C ALA A 543 23.27 3.01 -5.88
N ASP A 544 24.11 3.56 -6.76
CA ASP A 544 25.04 2.73 -7.53
C ASP A 544 25.98 1.96 -6.59
N HIS A 545 25.85 0.63 -6.60
CA HIS A 545 26.57 -0.25 -5.70
C HIS A 545 26.70 -1.67 -6.28
N PRO A 546 27.85 -2.35 -6.17
CA PRO A 546 28.06 -3.69 -6.73
C PRO A 546 27.09 -4.76 -6.22
N VAL A 547 26.57 -4.61 -5.00
CA VAL A 547 25.54 -5.50 -4.42
C VAL A 547 24.33 -5.64 -5.33
N TRP A 548 23.90 -4.56 -6.00
CA TRP A 548 22.71 -4.58 -6.87
C TRP A 548 22.95 -5.27 -8.22
N GLN A 549 24.19 -5.59 -8.57
CA GLN A 549 24.50 -6.41 -9.73
C GLN A 549 24.31 -7.91 -9.43
N VAL A 550 24.44 -8.29 -8.16
CA VAL A 550 24.26 -9.67 -7.67
C VAL A 550 22.84 -9.90 -7.17
N PHE A 551 22.22 -8.89 -6.55
CA PHE A 551 20.81 -8.85 -6.19
C PHE A 551 20.05 -7.90 -7.13
N PRO A 552 19.67 -8.35 -8.35
CA PRO A 552 19.03 -7.50 -9.34
C PRO A 552 17.65 -6.99 -8.88
N GLN A 553 17.28 -5.82 -9.39
CA GLN A 553 16.06 -5.08 -9.08
C GLN A 553 15.64 -4.20 -10.28
N ARG A 554 14.39 -3.72 -10.33
CA ARG A 554 13.78 -3.06 -11.52
C ARG A 554 14.01 -1.54 -11.62
N GLY A 555 14.86 -1.00 -10.77
CA GLY A 555 15.06 0.42 -10.48
C GLY A 555 14.18 0.96 -9.34
N TYR A 556 13.33 0.13 -8.72
CA TYR A 556 12.39 0.51 -7.68
C TYR A 556 11.99 -0.72 -6.85
N THR A 557 11.51 -0.52 -5.62
CA THR A 557 11.06 -1.65 -4.77
C THR A 557 9.65 -2.08 -5.12
N ASP A 558 9.47 -3.33 -5.54
CA ASP A 558 8.16 -3.97 -5.68
C ASP A 558 8.04 -5.13 -4.69
N LEU A 559 7.14 -6.09 -4.96
CA LEU A 559 6.85 -7.21 -4.07
C LEU A 559 8.04 -8.17 -3.89
N GLN A 560 9.14 -8.04 -4.64
CA GLN A 560 10.44 -8.64 -4.30
C GLN A 560 10.87 -8.29 -2.86
N PHE A 561 10.58 -7.06 -2.43
CA PHE A 561 10.95 -6.51 -1.12
C PHE A 561 9.87 -6.72 -0.05
N PHE A 562 8.78 -7.43 -0.34
CA PHE A 562 7.68 -7.65 0.61
C PHE A 562 8.17 -8.23 1.94
N GLY A 563 9.00 -9.28 1.89
CA GLY A 563 9.63 -9.93 3.04
C GLY A 563 10.78 -9.16 3.68
N LEU A 564 11.24 -8.06 3.07
CA LEU A 564 12.38 -7.25 3.53
C LEU A 564 11.96 -5.97 4.25
N ALA A 565 10.75 -5.49 3.98
CA ALA A 565 10.23 -4.24 4.53
C ALA A 565 10.26 -4.23 6.07
N GLY A 566 10.56 -3.07 6.64
CA GLY A 566 10.56 -2.82 8.09
C GLY A 566 9.90 -1.49 8.41
N ASP A 567 10.09 -1.00 9.63
CA ASP A 567 9.49 0.24 10.15
C ASP A 567 10.53 1.24 10.66
N ALA A 568 11.79 1.10 10.21
CA ALA A 568 12.91 1.93 10.64
C ALA A 568 13.87 2.22 9.49
N ALA A 569 14.43 3.43 9.48
CA ALA A 569 15.51 3.85 8.60
C ALA A 569 16.55 4.64 9.41
N PHE A 570 17.82 4.56 9.01
CA PHE A 570 18.90 5.37 9.57
C PHE A 570 18.72 6.84 9.18
N THR A 571 18.98 7.72 10.13
CA THR A 571 18.97 9.18 9.91
C THR A 571 20.38 9.77 9.94
N GLY A 572 20.49 11.09 9.78
CA GLY A 572 21.75 11.81 9.93
C GLY A 572 22.39 11.69 11.32
N ASP A 573 23.53 12.36 11.51
CA ASP A 573 24.39 12.32 12.72
C ASP A 573 25.14 10.99 12.93
N ILE A 574 25.40 10.24 11.85
CA ILE A 574 26.16 8.98 11.88
C ILE A 574 27.59 9.20 12.41
N ASP A 575 28.20 10.35 12.10
CA ASP A 575 29.52 10.77 12.58
C ASP A 575 29.60 10.90 14.10
N ARG A 576 28.50 11.25 14.76
CA ARG A 576 28.44 11.30 16.23
C ARG A 576 28.39 9.91 16.86
N ALA A 577 27.76 8.95 16.18
CA ALA A 577 27.68 7.57 16.64
C ALA A 577 28.99 6.80 16.41
N LEU A 578 29.79 7.20 15.42
CA LEU A 578 31.00 6.51 15.00
C LEU A 578 32.20 7.47 14.97
N PRO A 579 33.02 7.54 16.05
CA PRO A 579 34.10 8.52 16.17
C PRO A 579 35.23 8.36 15.15
N ASP A 580 35.43 7.15 14.60
CA ASP A 580 36.46 6.85 13.58
C ASP A 580 35.87 6.74 12.16
N LEU A 581 34.71 7.34 11.90
CA LEU A 581 34.04 7.30 10.60
C LEU A 581 34.85 8.07 9.54
N ARG A 582 35.19 7.39 8.44
CA ARG A 582 35.91 7.97 7.29
C ARG A 582 34.99 8.31 6.12
N SER A 583 34.03 7.45 5.84
CA SER A 583 33.09 7.64 4.73
C SER A 583 31.79 6.91 4.97
N VAL A 584 30.70 7.44 4.40
CA VAL A 584 29.39 6.80 4.34
C VAL A 584 28.97 6.72 2.87
N ARG A 585 28.60 5.53 2.41
CA ARG A 585 28.05 5.27 1.08
C ARG A 585 26.68 4.62 1.23
N PRO A 586 25.59 5.25 0.77
CA PRO A 586 24.27 4.62 0.79
C PRO A 586 24.20 3.48 -0.23
N LEU A 587 23.39 2.47 0.08
CA LEU A 587 23.04 1.38 -0.83
C LEU A 587 21.55 1.47 -1.19
N LEU A 588 20.68 1.58 -0.17
CA LEU A 588 19.23 1.75 -0.33
C LEU A 588 18.77 2.95 0.49
N ARG A 589 18.33 3.98 -0.22
CA ARG A 589 17.89 5.26 0.34
C ARG A 589 16.37 5.37 0.32
N ARG A 590 15.82 6.10 1.28
CA ARG A 590 14.43 6.53 1.37
C ARG A 590 14.36 8.03 1.14
N LEU A 591 13.56 8.45 0.15
CA LEU A 591 13.07 9.82 0.06
C LEU A 591 11.62 9.84 0.56
N ASP A 592 11.34 10.66 1.57
CA ASP A 592 9.98 10.90 2.03
C ASP A 592 9.19 11.72 1.00
N ALA A 593 8.09 11.18 0.48
CA ALA A 593 7.32 11.81 -0.59
C ALA A 593 6.59 13.09 -0.14
N ARG A 594 6.30 13.24 1.16
CA ARG A 594 5.59 14.40 1.72
C ARG A 594 6.53 15.43 2.32
N LEU A 595 7.61 14.97 2.95
CA LEU A 595 8.54 15.81 3.69
C LEU A 595 9.84 16.11 2.92
N PHE A 596 10.14 15.41 1.83
CA PHE A 596 11.38 15.57 1.07
C PHE A 596 12.65 15.33 1.93
N LEU A 597 12.52 14.48 2.96
CA LEU A 597 13.62 14.12 3.85
C LEU A 597 14.28 12.83 3.38
N ILE A 598 15.60 12.77 3.53
CA ILE A 598 16.40 11.59 3.24
C ILE A 598 16.67 10.79 4.51
N SER A 599 16.53 9.48 4.39
CA SER A 599 17.02 8.48 5.35
C SER A 599 17.47 7.25 4.58
N ASP A 600 18.15 6.31 5.22
CA ASP A 600 18.74 5.16 4.51
C ASP A 600 18.39 3.83 5.22
N TYR A 601 18.07 2.80 4.45
CA TYR A 601 17.81 1.45 4.97
C TYR A 601 19.08 0.59 5.00
N LEU A 602 20.03 0.89 4.11
CA LEU A 602 21.27 0.15 3.96
C LEU A 602 22.43 1.10 3.64
N LEU A 603 23.48 1.02 4.45
CA LEU A 603 24.66 1.90 4.40
C LEU A 603 25.94 1.07 4.43
N GLU A 604 26.95 1.46 3.66
CA GLU A 604 28.34 1.06 3.82
C GLU A 604 29.11 2.19 4.47
N MET A 605 29.90 1.87 5.51
CA MET A 605 30.71 2.83 6.22
C MET A 605 32.13 2.30 6.39
N GLU A 606 33.11 3.15 6.11
CA GLU A 606 34.51 2.88 6.47
C GLU A 606 34.75 3.45 7.86
N VAL A 607 35.12 2.60 8.82
CA VAL A 607 35.33 2.99 10.23
C VAL A 607 36.71 2.51 10.67
N GLY A 608 37.61 3.44 10.95
CA GLY A 608 39.02 3.13 11.20
C GLY A 608 39.67 2.42 10.00
N ARG A 609 40.03 1.14 10.19
CA ARG A 609 40.55 0.27 9.12
C ARG A 609 39.53 -0.76 8.62
N GLY A 610 38.35 -0.82 9.21
CA GLY A 610 37.32 -1.81 8.93
C GLY A 610 36.14 -1.25 8.15
N ILE A 611 35.18 -2.12 7.86
CA ILE A 611 33.99 -1.82 7.06
C ILE A 611 32.76 -2.28 7.81
N LEU A 612 31.79 -1.38 7.96
CA LEU A 612 30.49 -1.63 8.55
C LEU A 612 29.41 -1.51 7.47
N LEU A 613 28.73 -2.61 7.15
CA LEU A 613 27.42 -2.54 6.53
C LEU A 613 26.36 -2.45 7.63
N ALA A 614 25.52 -1.43 7.61
CA ALA A 614 24.40 -1.30 8.52
C ALA A 614 23.08 -1.44 7.76
N CYS A 615 22.16 -2.24 8.28
CA CYS A 615 20.91 -2.62 7.61
C CYS A 615 19.73 -2.56 8.58
N THR A 616 18.71 -1.76 8.26
CA THR A 616 17.42 -1.79 8.98
C THR A 616 16.39 -2.72 8.32
N LEU A 617 16.67 -3.24 7.12
CA LEU A 617 15.79 -4.22 6.46
C LEU A 617 15.66 -5.51 7.27
N ARG A 618 14.53 -6.18 7.10
CA ARG A 618 14.20 -7.44 7.76
C ARG A 618 14.61 -8.63 6.93
N LEU A 619 15.90 -8.92 6.89
CA LEU A 619 16.43 -10.07 6.13
C LEU A 619 15.87 -11.41 6.62
N GLN A 620 15.39 -11.49 7.87
CA GLN A 620 14.68 -12.63 8.43
C GLN A 620 13.16 -12.60 8.20
N GLY A 621 12.59 -11.44 7.86
CA GLY A 621 11.16 -11.19 7.68
C GLY A 621 10.35 -11.23 8.98
N GLY A 622 9.14 -11.76 8.89
CA GLY A 622 8.27 -12.06 10.04
C GLY A 622 7.38 -10.93 10.58
N MET A 623 7.33 -9.74 9.95
CA MET A 623 6.30 -8.75 10.29
C MET A 623 4.99 -9.05 9.54
N GLY A 624 3.88 -9.15 10.28
CA GLY A 624 2.55 -9.33 9.70
C GLY A 624 2.44 -10.59 8.83
N ALA A 625 2.22 -10.40 7.53
CA ALA A 625 2.11 -11.45 6.52
C ALA A 625 3.43 -11.83 5.86
N GLN A 626 4.57 -11.24 6.25
CA GLN A 626 5.87 -11.61 5.70
C GLN A 626 6.21 -13.09 5.94
N PRO A 627 6.90 -13.74 5.01
CA PRO A 627 7.57 -15.00 5.29
C PRO A 627 8.61 -14.81 6.40
N PHE A 628 8.85 -15.85 7.20
CA PHE A 628 9.85 -15.83 8.27
C PHE A 628 10.87 -16.95 8.10
N GLY A 629 12.14 -16.59 8.32
CA GLY A 629 13.31 -17.45 8.24
C GLY A 629 13.82 -17.67 6.81
N TRP A 630 15.11 -17.94 6.67
CA TRP A 630 15.81 -17.89 5.37
C TRP A 630 15.47 -19.03 4.41
N GLN A 631 14.80 -20.08 4.86
CA GLN A 631 14.23 -21.06 3.93
C GLN A 631 13.03 -20.48 3.17
N ARG A 632 12.29 -19.54 3.77
CA ARG A 632 11.01 -19.02 3.26
C ARG A 632 11.09 -17.57 2.79
N ASN A 633 11.79 -16.71 3.53
CA ASN A 633 12.10 -15.36 3.08
C ASN A 633 13.30 -15.42 2.11
N VAL A 634 13.02 -15.88 0.90
CA VAL A 634 14.05 -16.16 -0.12
C VAL A 634 14.83 -14.89 -0.48
N ALA A 635 14.15 -13.77 -0.68
CA ALA A 635 14.80 -12.48 -0.94
C ALA A 635 15.68 -12.04 0.24
N GLY A 636 15.19 -12.19 1.47
CA GLY A 636 15.95 -11.95 2.71
C GLY A 636 17.24 -12.75 2.78
N ALA A 637 17.15 -14.04 2.50
CA ALA A 637 18.29 -14.94 2.48
C ALA A 637 19.30 -14.61 1.37
N ALA A 638 18.81 -14.35 0.15
CA ALA A 638 19.65 -14.01 -0.99
C ALA A 638 20.37 -12.67 -0.78
N LEU A 639 19.68 -11.65 -0.25
CA LEU A 639 20.28 -10.36 0.05
C LEU A 639 21.32 -10.48 1.19
N LEU A 640 21.00 -11.21 2.28
CA LEU A 640 21.97 -11.48 3.35
C LEU A 640 23.24 -12.13 2.80
N HIS A 641 23.08 -13.18 2.01
CA HIS A 641 24.20 -13.90 1.40
C HIS A 641 25.05 -12.97 0.51
N THR A 642 24.39 -12.11 -0.27
CA THR A 642 25.05 -11.11 -1.13
C THR A 642 25.87 -10.12 -0.30
N LEU A 643 25.29 -9.58 0.78
CA LEU A 643 25.97 -8.60 1.65
C LEU A 643 27.19 -9.21 2.36
N LEU A 644 27.06 -10.44 2.86
CA LEU A 644 28.16 -11.13 3.53
C LEU A 644 29.31 -11.47 2.56
N ASN A 645 29.00 -11.96 1.36
CA ASN A 645 30.02 -12.22 0.33
C ASN A 645 30.69 -10.94 -0.15
N TYR A 646 29.92 -9.86 -0.29
CA TYR A 646 30.48 -8.56 -0.64
C TYR A 646 31.48 -8.09 0.42
N LEU A 647 31.11 -8.14 1.70
CA LEU A 647 32.02 -7.80 2.81
C LEU A 647 33.27 -8.67 2.86
N LEU A 648 33.15 -9.98 2.65
CA LEU A 648 34.31 -10.88 2.68
C LEU A 648 35.34 -10.53 1.59
N ASN A 649 34.87 -10.09 0.42
CA ASN A 649 35.73 -9.79 -0.73
C ASN A 649 36.15 -8.32 -0.82
N ARG A 650 35.57 -7.45 0.01
CA ARG A 650 35.91 -6.03 0.03
C ARG A 650 37.32 -5.86 0.61
N ARG A 651 38.17 -5.11 -0.11
CA ARG A 651 39.48 -4.70 0.40
C ARG A 651 39.35 -3.30 1.00
N CYS A 652 39.96 -3.08 2.17
CA CYS A 652 40.02 -1.79 2.86
C CYS A 652 40.93 -0.77 2.17
#